data_AF-A0A945BIG5-F1
#
_entry.id   AF-A0A945BIG5-F1
#
_cell.length_a   1.000
_cell.length_b   1.000
_cell.length_c   1.000
_cell.angle_alpha   90.00
_cell.angle_beta   90.00
_cell.angle_gamma   90.00
#
_symmetry.space_group_name_H-M   'P 1'
#
loop_
_entity.id
_entity.type
_entity.pdbx_description
1 polymer ?
#
loop_
_entity_poly.entity_id
_entity_poly.type
_entity_poly.pdbx_seq_one_letter_code
_entity_poly.pdbx_strand_id
1 'polypeptide(L)'
;MVIPAQAMTTANMNPMNSTNPLTRCILLGFIVFLGGSPGLEAKDSLKAGRVLAMKPNQALILGEAKDWKKELSKVLEVHCYDCHGDGARKGGLAMDELSGKLDAPAIFAKWEQIFDRVDKGEMPPAKVKDRPTSEEISLIRKNLGQALTTQHAQDKGTVLRRLNRREYENTMNDLFGTTLELEEMLPEDGRSHEFDNVGEALGLSMQHMQMYLKVTRAVLDAAIAKFTDAPKPQKRVGRYTDDERLDRYLGDNRLKLEDGSVVRFSPYGYPTGMIRTANTRGEGFYRIKVRGFAYQSETPITFSVGATTFKKGVEKPIFGYFSFPPGASGKTHVVELTAFMGDGYMIQVEPYGISDPDLGRRRPKKIHAREYKGPGLAIHSVEIEGPLISEFPSTGHKLLFSDLTRVEIPPRNPHDRKKKWYKPQFEIKSTDEKTDTEKTLGRLVNAAFRRPVDAHEIVPYVKLFEAERAKGEAFEPALRTAATAVLSSPHFLFLREPAGALDDYALASRLSYFLTRTAPDAELLELARKGKLRANLRSQTERLLKHKHLGRFVTDFTEAWLNLRDMDFTIPDRTLYPEFEPYLRFSMPLETEAFLRELITKNHPVANIVKSEFAMLNDRMAEHYGIPGVTGSQFRKVQLPVNSWRGGFLSQASV
;
A
#
# COMPACT_ATOMS: atom_id res chain seq x y z
N MET A 1 -48.61 -19.54 12.90
CA MET A 1 -49.23 -19.58 11.55
C MET A 1 -48.16 -20.12 10.61
N VAL A 2 -48.40 -21.21 9.88
CA VAL A 2 -47.34 -22.11 9.37
C VAL A 2 -47.68 -22.60 7.95
N ILE A 3 -46.65 -22.77 7.09
CA ILE A 3 -46.62 -23.36 5.72
C ILE A 3 -47.53 -22.72 4.64
N PRO A 4 -47.33 -22.96 3.32
CA PRO A 4 -46.19 -23.54 2.57
C PRO A 4 -45.63 -22.59 1.46
N ALA A 5 -44.44 -22.72 0.88
CA ALA A 5 -43.75 -23.83 0.19
C ALA A 5 -44.43 -24.28 -1.14
N GLN A 6 -43.82 -23.97 -2.28
CA GLN A 6 -44.13 -24.57 -3.58
C GLN A 6 -42.84 -24.95 -4.32
N ALA A 7 -42.83 -26.16 -4.88
CA ALA A 7 -41.78 -26.70 -5.73
C ALA A 7 -42.41 -27.58 -6.82
N MET A 8 -41.95 -27.46 -8.06
CA MET A 8 -42.18 -28.35 -9.23
C MET A 8 -41.54 -27.68 -10.48
N THR A 9 -40.89 -28.34 -11.45
CA THR A 9 -40.29 -29.68 -11.52
C THR A 9 -39.32 -29.77 -12.73
N THR A 10 -38.19 -30.46 -12.56
CA THR A 10 -37.43 -31.27 -13.55
C THR A 10 -37.33 -30.88 -15.05
N ALA A 11 -36.08 -30.78 -15.53
CA ALA A 11 -35.67 -31.39 -16.81
C ALA A 11 -34.22 -31.93 -16.71
N ASN A 12 -34.03 -33.23 -16.95
CA ASN A 12 -32.72 -33.89 -17.01
C ASN A 12 -32.02 -33.59 -18.35
N MET A 13 -30.69 -33.46 -18.36
CA MET A 13 -29.81 -34.18 -19.31
C MET A 13 -28.42 -34.40 -18.70
N ASN A 14 -27.85 -35.59 -18.93
CA ASN A 14 -26.55 -36.05 -18.43
C ASN A 14 -25.46 -35.82 -19.48
N PRO A 15 -24.15 -35.75 -19.13
CA PRO A 15 -23.08 -35.50 -20.08
C PRO A 15 -22.65 -36.76 -20.82
N MET A 16 -22.14 -36.61 -22.06
CA MET A 16 -21.44 -37.68 -22.76
C MET A 16 -20.07 -37.22 -23.28
N ASN A 17 -19.08 -38.09 -23.07
CA ASN A 17 -17.77 -38.05 -23.72
C ASN A 17 -17.90 -38.09 -25.25
N SER A 18 -16.99 -37.42 -25.95
CA SER A 18 -16.39 -38.03 -27.14
C SER A 18 -14.96 -37.52 -27.35
N THR A 19 -14.12 -38.42 -27.85
CA THR A 19 -12.67 -38.24 -28.00
C THR A 19 -12.26 -38.16 -29.46
N ASN A 20 -11.14 -37.49 -29.73
CA ASN A 20 -10.20 -37.77 -30.82
C ASN A 20 -10.56 -37.19 -32.23
N PRO A 21 -9.70 -37.31 -33.28
CA PRO A 21 -8.96 -36.14 -33.77
C PRO A 21 -9.07 -35.95 -35.30
N LEU A 22 -8.36 -34.96 -35.89
CA LEU A 22 -7.57 -35.13 -37.12
C LEU A 22 -6.78 -33.87 -37.51
N THR A 23 -5.74 -34.07 -38.33
CA THR A 23 -4.72 -33.08 -38.72
C THR A 23 -4.74 -32.86 -40.25
N ARG A 24 -4.11 -31.77 -40.70
CA ARG A 24 -3.38 -31.55 -41.97
C ARG A 24 -4.05 -30.82 -43.16
N CYS A 25 -3.24 -29.92 -43.75
CA CYS A 25 -3.31 -29.30 -45.09
C CYS A 25 -4.46 -28.30 -45.30
N ILE A 26 -4.30 -27.18 -46.03
CA ILE A 26 -3.54 -26.94 -47.28
C ILE A 26 -2.75 -25.59 -47.25
N LEU A 27 -1.72 -25.47 -48.10
CA LEU A 27 -0.88 -24.29 -48.33
C LEU A 27 -1.10 -23.74 -49.76
N LEU A 28 -0.60 -22.53 -50.06
CA LEU A 28 -0.71 -21.73 -51.31
C LEU A 28 -2.09 -21.08 -51.53
N GLY A 29 -2.21 -19.82 -51.99
CA GLY A 29 -1.19 -18.80 -52.27
C GLY A 29 -1.54 -17.96 -53.51
N PHE A 30 -1.43 -16.63 -53.46
CA PHE A 30 -1.44 -15.76 -54.65
C PHE A 30 -0.73 -14.42 -54.40
N ILE A 31 0.08 -14.00 -55.37
CA ILE A 31 0.75 -12.69 -55.47
C ILE A 31 0.33 -12.08 -56.82
N VAL A 32 0.53 -10.76 -56.96
CA VAL A 32 0.60 -9.95 -58.20
C VAL A 32 -0.61 -9.04 -58.45
N PHE A 33 -0.38 -7.73 -58.29
CA PHE A 33 -0.49 -6.80 -59.42
C PHE A 33 0.62 -5.74 -59.35
N LEU A 34 1.11 -5.32 -60.52
CA LEU A 34 2.32 -4.50 -60.72
C LEU A 34 1.99 -3.07 -61.14
N GLY A 35 2.95 -2.15 -60.90
CA GLY A 35 3.00 -0.81 -61.50
C GLY A 35 4.33 -0.11 -61.20
N GLY A 36 5.26 -0.11 -62.17
CA GLY A 36 6.51 0.68 -62.12
C GLY A 36 6.31 2.13 -62.59
N SER A 37 7.31 2.99 -62.79
CA SER A 37 8.78 2.78 -62.90
C SER A 37 9.53 4.08 -62.43
N PRO A 38 10.72 4.48 -62.93
CA PRO A 38 11.98 4.16 -62.24
C PRO A 38 12.94 5.36 -61.97
N GLY A 39 13.97 5.10 -61.15
CA GLY A 39 15.32 5.63 -61.36
C GLY A 39 15.76 6.86 -60.56
N LEU A 40 16.80 6.67 -59.73
CA LEU A 40 18.04 7.48 -59.79
C LEU A 40 19.16 6.73 -59.04
N GLU A 41 20.32 6.57 -59.66
CA GLU A 41 21.55 6.15 -58.97
C GLU A 41 22.23 7.35 -58.29
N ALA A 42 22.77 7.15 -57.09
CA ALA A 42 23.80 8.03 -56.53
C ALA A 42 24.77 7.20 -55.66
N LYS A 43 26.07 7.42 -55.88
CA LYS A 43 27.17 6.59 -55.37
C LYS A 43 27.60 6.95 -53.96
N ASP A 44 28.38 6.05 -53.39
CA ASP A 44 29.25 6.20 -52.21
C ASP A 44 29.63 7.63 -51.84
N SER A 45 29.39 8.01 -50.57
CA SER A 45 30.46 8.29 -49.61
C SER A 45 29.94 8.97 -48.35
N LEU A 46 30.08 8.33 -47.19
CA LEU A 46 30.24 9.06 -45.92
C LEU A 46 30.95 8.19 -44.87
N LYS A 47 32.04 8.77 -44.35
CA LYS A 47 33.04 8.12 -43.50
C LYS A 47 32.45 7.62 -42.20
N ALA A 48 32.73 6.36 -41.84
CA ALA A 48 32.46 5.84 -40.51
C ALA A 48 33.33 6.55 -39.46
N GLY A 49 32.73 7.49 -38.73
CA GLY A 49 33.30 8.02 -37.49
C GLY A 49 33.34 6.92 -36.44
N ARG A 50 34.49 6.74 -35.77
CA ARG A 50 34.64 5.77 -34.67
C ARG A 50 33.66 6.09 -33.53
N VAL A 51 32.57 5.34 -33.45
CA VAL A 51 31.86 5.16 -32.19
C VAL A 51 32.78 4.34 -31.28
N LEU A 52 33.26 4.96 -30.20
CA LEU A 52 33.90 4.24 -29.10
C LEU A 52 32.82 3.41 -28.40
N ALA A 53 32.62 2.17 -28.90
CA ALA A 53 31.79 1.19 -28.24
C ALA A 53 32.37 0.92 -26.85
N MET A 54 31.72 1.45 -25.82
CA MET A 54 32.00 1.07 -24.44
C MET A 54 31.74 -0.44 -24.34
N LYS A 55 32.80 -1.21 -24.09
CA LYS A 55 32.69 -2.66 -23.96
C LYS A 55 31.70 -2.97 -22.84
N PRO A 56 30.68 -3.84 -23.05
CA PRO A 56 29.86 -4.30 -21.95
C PRO A 56 30.76 -5.06 -20.99
N ASN A 57 30.84 -4.59 -19.74
CA ASN A 57 31.56 -5.28 -18.68
C ASN A 57 30.72 -6.45 -18.14
N GLN A 58 30.37 -7.37 -19.05
CA GLN A 58 29.69 -8.64 -18.79
C GLN A 58 30.65 -9.79 -19.11
N ALA A 59 31.78 -9.82 -18.40
CA ALA A 59 32.66 -10.98 -18.32
C ALA A 59 32.54 -11.64 -16.92
N LEU A 60 31.29 -11.75 -16.42
CA LEU A 60 31.00 -12.50 -15.20
C LEU A 60 30.69 -13.96 -15.55
N ILE A 61 31.75 -14.73 -15.80
CA ILE A 61 31.79 -16.21 -15.89
C ILE A 61 30.52 -16.85 -16.49
N LEU A 62 30.27 -16.61 -17.78
CA LEU A 62 29.60 -17.61 -18.61
C LEU A 62 30.63 -18.70 -18.92
N GLY A 63 30.87 -19.59 -17.96
CA GLY A 63 31.46 -20.89 -18.27
C GLY A 63 30.54 -21.60 -19.25
N GLU A 64 31.11 -22.32 -20.23
CA GLU A 64 30.33 -23.14 -21.15
C GLU A 64 29.34 -23.99 -20.36
N ALA A 65 28.06 -23.92 -20.72
CA ALA A 65 27.01 -24.66 -20.04
C ALA A 65 27.24 -26.16 -20.28
N LYS A 66 27.96 -26.78 -19.34
CA LYS A 66 28.20 -28.22 -19.28
C LYS A 66 26.88 -28.94 -19.49
N ASP A 67 26.87 -29.87 -20.45
CA ASP A 67 25.70 -30.69 -20.76
C ASP A 67 25.34 -31.54 -19.52
N TRP A 68 24.37 -31.04 -18.76
CA TRP A 68 23.93 -31.63 -17.51
C TRP A 68 23.39 -33.06 -17.72
N LYS A 69 22.77 -33.34 -18.88
CA LYS A 69 22.26 -34.68 -19.21
C LYS A 69 23.43 -35.63 -19.47
N LYS A 70 24.49 -35.15 -20.15
CA LYS A 70 25.73 -35.91 -20.34
C LYS A 70 26.45 -36.17 -19.02
N GLU A 71 26.50 -35.22 -18.09
CA GLU A 71 27.10 -35.44 -16.76
C GLU A 71 26.31 -36.45 -15.90
N LEU A 72 25.00 -36.60 -16.13
CA LEU A 72 24.15 -37.58 -15.44
C LEU A 72 23.98 -38.91 -16.19
N SER A 73 24.48 -39.04 -17.42
CA SER A 73 24.33 -40.22 -18.30
C SER A 73 24.39 -41.56 -17.55
N LYS A 74 25.52 -41.86 -16.89
CA LYS A 74 25.73 -43.09 -16.12
C LYS A 74 24.67 -43.36 -15.04
N VAL A 75 24.23 -42.31 -14.33
CA VAL A 75 23.22 -42.44 -13.26
C VAL A 75 21.84 -42.72 -13.85
N LEU A 76 21.52 -42.11 -15.00
CA LEU A 76 20.27 -42.34 -15.72
C LEU A 76 20.24 -43.73 -16.37
N GLU A 77 21.35 -44.17 -16.95
CA GLU A 77 21.52 -45.51 -17.52
C GLU A 77 21.30 -46.59 -16.45
N VAL A 78 22.00 -46.50 -15.31
CA VAL A 78 21.93 -47.52 -14.24
C VAL A 78 20.59 -47.56 -13.50
N HIS A 79 19.96 -46.40 -13.24
CA HIS A 79 18.79 -46.35 -12.35
C HIS A 79 17.45 -46.00 -13.02
N CYS A 80 17.44 -45.58 -14.30
CA CYS A 80 16.23 -45.12 -14.97
C CYS A 80 15.88 -45.89 -16.25
N TYR A 81 16.87 -46.24 -17.08
CA TYR A 81 16.59 -46.71 -18.45
C TYR A 81 15.95 -48.11 -18.51
N ASP A 82 16.24 -49.02 -17.57
CA ASP A 82 15.52 -50.31 -17.36
C ASP A 82 13.98 -50.21 -17.28
N CYS A 83 13.46 -49.02 -16.95
CA CYS A 83 12.03 -48.75 -16.82
C CYS A 83 11.51 -47.68 -17.78
N HIS A 84 12.37 -46.73 -18.16
CA HIS A 84 12.01 -45.50 -18.85
C HIS A 84 12.94 -45.17 -20.02
N GLY A 85 13.70 -46.12 -20.55
CA GLY A 85 14.58 -45.94 -21.71
C GLY A 85 14.73 -47.25 -22.49
N ASP A 86 15.56 -47.25 -23.53
CA ASP A 86 15.85 -48.42 -24.37
C ASP A 86 14.58 -49.13 -24.88
N GLY A 87 13.58 -48.33 -25.24
CA GLY A 87 12.24 -48.78 -25.68
C GLY A 87 11.24 -49.07 -24.56
N ALA A 88 11.66 -49.13 -23.28
CA ALA A 88 10.76 -49.23 -22.14
C ALA A 88 10.09 -47.88 -21.83
N ARG A 89 8.76 -47.91 -21.63
CA ARG A 89 7.94 -46.70 -21.40
C ARG A 89 7.02 -46.81 -20.18
N LYS A 90 7.52 -47.33 -19.04
CA LYS A 90 6.70 -47.48 -17.83
C LYS A 90 6.18 -46.11 -17.38
N GLY A 91 4.90 -46.04 -17.01
CA GLY A 91 4.24 -44.78 -16.66
C GLY A 91 4.11 -43.77 -17.82
N GLY A 92 4.34 -44.17 -19.08
CA GLY A 92 4.26 -43.29 -20.25
C GLY A 92 5.49 -42.39 -20.45
N LEU A 93 6.58 -42.63 -19.73
CA LEU A 93 7.82 -41.85 -19.82
C LEU A 93 8.91 -42.61 -20.58
N ALA A 94 9.48 -41.96 -21.59
CA ALA A 94 10.68 -42.33 -22.34
C ALA A 94 11.74 -41.23 -22.16
N MET A 95 12.85 -41.52 -21.48
CA MET A 95 13.92 -40.60 -21.06
C MET A 95 15.13 -40.61 -22.01
N ASP A 96 15.28 -41.71 -22.75
CA ASP A 96 16.13 -41.84 -23.94
C ASP A 96 15.68 -40.84 -25.02
N GLU A 97 14.37 -40.81 -25.32
CA GLU A 97 13.75 -39.90 -26.30
C GLU A 97 13.60 -38.45 -25.79
N LEU A 98 13.74 -38.21 -24.48
CA LEU A 98 13.54 -36.88 -23.88
C LEU A 98 14.78 -36.00 -24.04
N SER A 99 14.66 -34.89 -24.79
CA SER A 99 15.73 -33.90 -24.98
C SER A 99 16.30 -33.39 -23.66
N GLY A 100 17.62 -33.16 -23.61
CA GLY A 100 18.30 -32.46 -22.51
C GLY A 100 18.20 -30.92 -22.59
N LYS A 101 17.67 -30.38 -23.70
CA LYS A 101 17.34 -28.95 -23.84
C LYS A 101 16.03 -28.67 -23.10
N LEU A 102 16.06 -27.68 -22.22
CA LEU A 102 14.96 -27.33 -21.31
C LEU A 102 14.11 -26.15 -21.82
N ASP A 103 14.41 -25.66 -23.03
CA ASP A 103 13.78 -24.52 -23.73
C ASP A 103 12.31 -24.74 -24.11
N ALA A 104 11.88 -25.98 -24.29
CA ALA A 104 10.49 -26.31 -24.56
C ALA A 104 9.70 -26.55 -23.25
N PRO A 105 8.60 -25.83 -22.94
CA PRO A 105 7.86 -25.96 -21.69
C PRO A 105 7.39 -27.39 -21.36
N ALA A 106 6.99 -28.16 -22.38
CA ALA A 106 6.58 -29.56 -22.21
C ALA A 106 7.74 -30.52 -21.90
N ILE A 107 8.99 -30.14 -22.21
CA ILE A 107 10.21 -30.88 -21.84
C ILE A 107 10.67 -30.44 -20.44
N PHE A 108 10.65 -29.13 -20.16
CA PHE A 108 10.91 -28.57 -18.83
C PHE A 108 10.04 -29.25 -17.75
N ALA A 109 8.71 -29.24 -17.93
CA ALA A 109 7.77 -29.79 -16.94
C ALA A 109 7.95 -31.29 -16.69
N LYS A 110 8.41 -32.05 -17.70
CA LYS A 110 8.76 -33.48 -17.53
C LYS A 110 10.02 -33.66 -16.69
N TRP A 111 11.06 -32.86 -16.93
CA TRP A 111 12.29 -32.93 -16.15
C TRP A 111 12.11 -32.40 -14.71
N GLU A 112 11.28 -31.37 -14.52
CA GLU A 112 10.83 -30.91 -13.20
C GLU A 112 10.09 -32.03 -12.44
N GLN A 113 9.15 -32.72 -13.08
CA GLN A 113 8.46 -33.86 -12.48
C GLN A 113 9.40 -35.04 -12.15
N ILE A 114 10.40 -35.31 -13.00
CA ILE A 114 11.42 -36.34 -12.74
C ILE A 114 12.27 -35.94 -11.52
N PHE A 115 12.75 -34.70 -11.47
CA PHE A 115 13.52 -34.15 -10.35
C PHE A 115 12.75 -34.31 -9.04
N ASP A 116 11.50 -33.85 -9.00
CA ASP A 116 10.63 -33.92 -7.83
C ASP A 116 10.47 -35.34 -7.28
N ARG A 117 10.25 -36.33 -8.16
CA ARG A 117 10.06 -37.73 -7.74
C ARG A 117 11.35 -38.38 -7.24
N VAL A 118 12.50 -38.01 -7.80
CA VAL A 118 13.81 -38.48 -7.31
C VAL A 118 14.14 -37.81 -5.97
N ASP A 119 13.90 -36.51 -5.83
CA ASP A 119 14.16 -35.74 -4.61
C ASP A 119 13.33 -36.24 -3.41
N LYS A 120 12.06 -36.58 -3.65
CA LYS A 120 11.13 -37.21 -2.70
C LYS A 120 11.44 -38.70 -2.44
N GLY A 121 12.37 -39.31 -3.18
CA GLY A 121 12.71 -40.73 -3.07
C GLY A 121 11.65 -41.70 -3.61
N GLU A 122 10.65 -41.22 -4.36
CA GLU A 122 9.62 -42.05 -4.99
C GLU A 122 10.19 -42.92 -6.12
N MET A 123 11.24 -42.44 -6.79
CA MET A 123 11.88 -43.09 -7.94
C MET A 123 13.38 -43.36 -7.67
N PRO A 124 13.89 -44.57 -7.99
CA PRO A 124 13.14 -45.76 -8.39
C PRO A 124 12.14 -46.23 -7.32
N PRO A 125 11.14 -47.07 -7.63
CA PRO A 125 10.19 -47.57 -6.62
C PRO A 125 10.85 -48.41 -5.53
N ALA A 126 10.27 -48.46 -4.32
CA ALA A 126 10.83 -49.17 -3.15
C ALA A 126 11.12 -50.68 -3.37
N LYS A 127 10.50 -51.30 -4.38
CA LYS A 127 10.72 -52.70 -4.78
C LYS A 127 11.94 -52.94 -5.67
N VAL A 128 12.57 -51.87 -6.19
CA VAL A 128 13.82 -51.94 -6.97
C VAL A 128 14.99 -51.91 -5.99
N LYS A 129 15.92 -52.85 -6.13
CA LYS A 129 17.09 -52.96 -5.24
C LYS A 129 18.15 -51.90 -5.56
N ASP A 130 18.38 -51.67 -6.85
CA ASP A 130 19.44 -50.82 -7.38
C ASP A 130 18.99 -49.36 -7.42
N ARG A 131 18.93 -48.74 -6.22
CA ARG A 131 18.55 -47.33 -6.02
C ARG A 131 19.81 -46.44 -6.00
N PRO A 132 19.75 -45.19 -6.49
CA PRO A 132 20.86 -44.25 -6.42
C PRO A 132 21.34 -44.01 -4.98
N THR A 133 22.65 -43.80 -4.80
CA THR A 133 23.23 -43.44 -3.50
C THR A 133 22.93 -41.98 -3.11
N SER A 134 23.26 -41.60 -1.87
CA SER A 134 23.19 -40.21 -1.40
C SER A 134 24.00 -39.25 -2.28
N GLU A 135 25.14 -39.69 -2.79
CA GLU A 135 26.07 -38.92 -3.62
C GLU A 135 25.50 -38.73 -5.03
N GLU A 136 24.87 -39.77 -5.59
CA GLU A 136 24.22 -39.73 -6.90
C GLU A 136 22.94 -38.87 -6.88
N ILE A 137 22.12 -38.96 -5.82
CA ILE A 137 21.00 -38.04 -5.60
C ILE A 137 21.54 -36.60 -5.45
N SER A 138 22.65 -36.40 -4.74
CA SER A 138 23.28 -35.08 -4.63
C SER A 138 23.81 -34.58 -5.99
N LEU A 139 24.25 -35.47 -6.88
CA LEU A 139 24.68 -35.12 -8.24
C LEU A 139 23.50 -34.73 -9.13
N ILE A 140 22.37 -35.44 -9.04
CA ILE A 140 21.12 -35.07 -9.72
C ILE A 140 20.62 -33.70 -9.21
N ARG A 141 20.56 -33.53 -7.88
CA ARG A 141 20.20 -32.24 -7.23
C ARG A 141 21.05 -31.08 -7.74
N LYS A 142 22.37 -31.29 -7.81
CA LYS A 142 23.31 -30.29 -8.30
C LYS A 142 23.11 -30.01 -9.79
N ASN A 143 23.18 -31.02 -10.65
CA ASN A 143 23.27 -30.81 -12.10
C ASN A 143 21.91 -30.54 -12.75
N LEU A 144 20.93 -31.45 -12.56
CA LEU A 144 19.57 -31.25 -13.10
C LEU A 144 18.86 -30.09 -12.37
N GLY A 145 19.00 -29.99 -11.04
CA GLY A 145 18.39 -28.91 -10.27
C GLY A 145 18.94 -27.53 -10.64
N GLN A 146 20.25 -27.38 -10.86
CA GLN A 146 20.84 -26.12 -11.34
C GLN A 146 20.41 -25.80 -12.77
N ALA A 147 20.34 -26.80 -13.66
CA ALA A 147 19.88 -26.62 -15.04
C ALA A 147 18.41 -26.17 -15.10
N LEU A 148 17.52 -26.86 -14.38
CA LEU A 148 16.12 -26.47 -14.22
C LEU A 148 16.00 -25.06 -13.64
N THR A 149 16.71 -24.76 -12.53
CA THR A 149 16.66 -23.43 -11.90
C THR A 149 17.13 -22.33 -12.85
N THR A 150 18.18 -22.59 -13.64
CA THR A 150 18.75 -21.62 -14.59
C THR A 150 17.80 -21.36 -15.75
N GLN A 151 17.23 -22.42 -16.35
CA GLN A 151 16.23 -22.28 -17.41
C GLN A 151 14.97 -21.57 -16.88
N HIS A 152 14.46 -21.99 -15.72
CA HIS A 152 13.28 -21.38 -15.10
C HIS A 152 13.47 -19.89 -14.81
N ALA A 153 14.68 -19.48 -14.40
CA ALA A 153 15.01 -18.08 -14.19
C ALA A 153 15.13 -17.28 -15.49
N GLN A 154 15.51 -17.92 -16.61
CA GLN A 154 15.53 -17.30 -17.94
C GLN A 154 14.12 -17.14 -18.52
N ASP A 155 13.25 -18.13 -18.34
CA ASP A 155 11.90 -18.13 -18.92
C ASP A 155 10.90 -17.30 -18.09
N LYS A 156 11.05 -17.25 -16.76
CA LYS A 156 10.20 -16.39 -15.90
C LYS A 156 10.65 -14.93 -15.93
N GLY A 157 10.14 -14.20 -16.90
CA GLY A 157 9.85 -12.77 -16.73
C GLY A 157 8.70 -12.55 -15.77
N THR A 158 8.69 -11.40 -15.07
CA THR A 158 7.48 -10.98 -14.35
C THR A 158 6.51 -10.35 -15.34
N VAL A 159 5.21 -10.66 -15.23
CA VAL A 159 4.17 -9.90 -15.94
C VAL A 159 4.32 -8.42 -15.60
N LEU A 160 4.27 -7.55 -16.61
CA LEU A 160 4.50 -6.11 -16.45
C LEU A 160 3.46 -5.53 -15.48
N ARG A 161 3.90 -5.22 -14.25
CA ARG A 161 3.05 -4.82 -13.12
C ARG A 161 3.06 -3.31 -12.97
N ARG A 162 1.90 -2.64 -13.10
CA ARG A 162 1.77 -1.25 -12.66
C ARG A 162 1.68 -1.16 -11.14
N LEU A 163 1.93 0.03 -10.61
CA LEU A 163 1.49 0.36 -9.26
C LEU A 163 -0.03 0.23 -9.19
N ASN A 164 -0.53 -0.41 -8.12
CA ASN A 164 -1.93 -0.28 -7.73
C ASN A 164 -2.18 1.16 -7.19
N ARG A 165 -3.43 1.53 -6.98
CA ARG A 165 -3.82 2.89 -6.55
C ARG A 165 -3.18 3.33 -5.23
N ARG A 166 -3.00 2.39 -4.28
CA ARG A 166 -2.32 2.63 -2.99
C ARG A 166 -0.81 2.78 -3.13
N GLU A 167 -0.16 1.91 -3.90
CA GLU A 167 1.26 2.00 -4.19
C GLU A 167 1.58 3.29 -4.96
N TYR A 168 0.70 3.73 -5.86
CA TYR A 168 0.79 5.02 -6.53
C TYR A 168 0.66 6.18 -5.53
N GLU A 169 -0.38 6.19 -4.69
CA GLU A 169 -0.56 7.21 -3.65
C GLU A 169 0.67 7.31 -2.74
N ASN A 170 1.07 6.19 -2.14
CA ASN A 170 2.22 6.11 -1.25
C ASN A 170 3.50 6.60 -1.93
N THR A 171 3.73 6.22 -3.20
CA THR A 171 4.89 6.67 -3.98
C THR A 171 4.86 8.17 -4.22
N MET A 172 3.72 8.73 -4.63
CA MET A 172 3.61 10.17 -4.91
C MET A 172 3.76 10.99 -3.62
N ASN A 173 3.12 10.56 -2.53
CA ASN A 173 3.21 11.21 -1.23
C ASN A 173 4.64 11.19 -0.67
N ASP A 174 5.29 10.03 -0.67
CA ASP A 174 6.68 9.92 -0.18
C ASP A 174 7.68 10.67 -1.09
N LEU A 175 7.50 10.67 -2.41
CA LEU A 175 8.38 11.35 -3.37
C LEU A 175 8.27 12.88 -3.32
N PHE A 176 7.05 13.41 -3.12
CA PHE A 176 6.80 14.86 -3.10
C PHE A 176 6.76 15.47 -1.69
N GLY A 177 6.83 14.65 -0.64
CA GLY A 177 6.66 15.12 0.75
C GLY A 177 5.23 15.60 1.02
N THR A 178 4.24 15.00 0.34
CA THR A 178 2.80 15.26 0.50
C THR A 178 2.12 14.10 1.21
N THR A 179 0.85 14.26 1.55
CA THR A 179 0.05 13.25 2.26
C THR A 179 -1.40 13.25 1.77
N LEU A 180 -1.60 13.45 0.46
CA LEU A 180 -2.93 13.57 -0.15
C LEU A 180 -3.64 12.20 -0.20
N GLU A 181 -4.96 12.21 -0.08
CA GLU A 181 -5.86 11.08 -0.36
C GLU A 181 -6.05 11.00 -1.89
N LEU A 182 -5.30 10.10 -2.53
CA LEU A 182 -5.24 9.92 -3.99
C LEU A 182 -5.86 8.60 -4.44
N GLU A 183 -5.97 7.61 -3.54
CA GLU A 183 -6.58 6.31 -3.81
C GLU A 183 -7.99 6.45 -4.41
N GLU A 184 -8.86 7.26 -3.79
CA GLU A 184 -10.24 7.51 -4.25
C GLU A 184 -10.32 8.35 -5.54
N MET A 185 -9.23 9.02 -5.92
CA MET A 185 -9.15 9.76 -7.18
C MET A 185 -8.81 8.84 -8.37
N LEU A 186 -8.44 7.59 -8.13
CA LEU A 186 -8.08 6.62 -9.17
C LEU A 186 -9.22 5.60 -9.36
N PRO A 187 -9.39 5.02 -10.56
CA PRO A 187 -10.29 3.89 -10.75
C PRO A 187 -9.91 2.71 -9.83
N GLU A 188 -10.89 1.88 -9.46
CA GLU A 188 -10.59 0.64 -8.73
C GLU A 188 -9.76 -0.32 -9.59
N ASP A 189 -8.82 -1.01 -8.93
CA ASP A 189 -7.92 -1.96 -9.56
C ASP A 189 -8.58 -3.34 -9.73
N GLY A 190 -8.21 -4.05 -10.79
CA GLY A 190 -8.56 -5.46 -10.94
C GLY A 190 -7.90 -6.30 -9.85
N ARG A 191 -8.63 -7.29 -9.34
CA ARG A 191 -8.14 -8.26 -8.34
C ARG A 191 -7.79 -9.59 -9.00
N SER A 192 -6.75 -10.27 -8.52
CA SER A 192 -6.48 -11.69 -8.80
C SER A 192 -6.25 -12.42 -7.47
N HIS A 193 -7.04 -13.45 -7.18
CA HIS A 193 -7.08 -14.11 -5.87
C HIS A 193 -7.24 -13.10 -4.71
N GLU A 194 -8.14 -12.12 -4.87
CA GLU A 194 -8.33 -10.94 -3.99
C GLU A 194 -7.15 -9.97 -3.83
N PHE A 195 -6.00 -10.24 -4.44
CA PHE A 195 -4.88 -9.30 -4.48
C PHE A 195 -5.01 -8.31 -5.64
N ASP A 196 -5.08 -7.02 -5.30
CA ASP A 196 -5.06 -5.86 -6.20
C ASP A 196 -3.66 -5.44 -6.65
N ASN A 197 -2.62 -6.21 -6.30
CA ASN A 197 -1.22 -5.89 -6.59
C ASN A 197 -0.58 -6.87 -7.60
N VAL A 198 -1.36 -7.81 -8.16
CA VAL A 198 -0.89 -8.82 -9.12
C VAL A 198 -0.95 -8.26 -10.54
N GLY A 199 0.18 -8.33 -11.27
CA GLY A 199 0.33 -7.69 -12.59
C GLY A 199 -0.70 -8.11 -13.64
N GLU A 200 -1.18 -9.36 -13.59
CA GLU A 200 -2.17 -9.91 -14.52
C GLU A 200 -3.55 -9.24 -14.44
N ALA A 201 -3.94 -8.74 -13.26
CA ALA A 201 -5.20 -8.04 -13.07
C ALA A 201 -5.10 -6.51 -13.26
N LEU A 202 -3.87 -5.99 -13.32
CA LEU A 202 -3.57 -4.56 -13.30
C LEU A 202 -3.55 -3.93 -14.70
N GLY A 203 -4.64 -4.13 -15.44
CA GLY A 203 -4.88 -3.48 -16.73
C GLY A 203 -4.84 -1.95 -16.65
N LEU A 204 -4.54 -1.29 -17.77
CA LEU A 204 -4.50 0.17 -17.92
C LEU A 204 -5.53 0.61 -18.96
N SER A 205 -6.43 1.51 -18.59
CA SER A 205 -7.44 2.07 -19.49
C SER A 205 -7.22 3.57 -19.73
N MET A 206 -7.88 4.13 -20.74
CA MET A 206 -7.85 5.59 -21.00
C MET A 206 -8.30 6.41 -19.77
N GLN A 207 -9.25 5.90 -18.98
CA GLN A 207 -9.70 6.54 -17.74
C GLN A 207 -8.57 6.63 -16.71
N HIS A 208 -7.79 5.54 -16.52
CA HIS A 208 -6.63 5.56 -15.63
C HIS A 208 -5.64 6.65 -16.04
N MET A 209 -5.31 6.75 -17.33
CA MET A 209 -4.39 7.77 -17.84
C MET A 209 -4.90 9.20 -17.62
N GLN A 210 -6.19 9.46 -17.82
CA GLN A 210 -6.79 10.76 -17.51
C GLN A 210 -6.70 11.09 -16.01
N MET A 211 -6.94 10.10 -15.14
CA MET A 211 -6.87 10.30 -13.69
C MET A 211 -5.42 10.46 -13.19
N TYR A 212 -4.43 9.72 -13.71
CA TYR A 212 -3.02 9.94 -13.38
C TYR A 212 -2.56 11.36 -13.74
N LEU A 213 -2.95 11.89 -14.92
CA LEU A 213 -2.68 13.27 -15.32
C LEU A 213 -3.38 14.32 -14.45
N LYS A 214 -4.53 13.99 -13.82
CA LYS A 214 -5.27 14.87 -12.91
C LYS A 214 -4.68 14.83 -11.51
N VAL A 215 -4.47 13.63 -10.96
CA VAL A 215 -3.89 13.35 -9.65
C VAL A 215 -2.48 13.93 -9.54
N THR A 216 -1.65 13.74 -10.57
CA THR A 216 -0.30 14.33 -10.61
C THR A 216 -0.34 15.85 -10.47
N ARG A 217 -1.28 16.53 -11.13
CA ARG A 217 -1.43 17.99 -10.99
C ARG A 217 -1.84 18.38 -9.57
N ALA A 218 -2.71 17.62 -8.90
CA ALA A 218 -3.05 17.85 -7.50
C ALA A 218 -1.83 17.70 -6.57
N VAL A 219 -0.98 16.68 -6.79
CA VAL A 219 0.28 16.50 -6.05
C VAL A 219 1.23 17.68 -6.30
N LEU A 220 1.41 18.13 -7.55
CA LEU A 220 2.22 19.31 -7.87
C LEU A 220 1.64 20.60 -7.28
N ASP A 221 0.32 20.74 -7.18
CA ASP A 221 -0.37 21.87 -6.54
C ASP A 221 -0.25 21.90 -5.01
N ALA A 222 -0.06 20.75 -4.37
CA ALA A 222 0.20 20.63 -2.94
C ALA A 222 1.70 20.79 -2.62
N ALA A 223 2.57 20.15 -3.41
CA ALA A 223 4.00 20.12 -3.17
C ALA A 223 4.68 21.46 -3.47
N ILE A 224 4.36 22.10 -4.59
CA ILE A 224 5.06 23.32 -5.02
C ILE A 224 4.65 24.48 -4.12
N ALA A 225 5.60 24.98 -3.32
CA ALA A 225 5.40 26.09 -2.41
C ALA A 225 4.79 27.30 -3.13
N LYS A 226 3.79 27.95 -2.53
CA LYS A 226 3.11 29.15 -3.10
C LYS A 226 3.62 30.46 -2.50
N PHE A 227 4.55 30.38 -1.55
CA PHE A 227 5.12 31.48 -0.78
C PHE A 227 6.65 31.30 -0.66
N THR A 228 7.36 32.33 -0.19
CA THR A 228 8.79 32.27 0.18
C THR A 228 9.02 31.64 1.54
N ASP A 229 8.07 31.85 2.45
CA ASP A 229 8.17 31.46 3.86
C ASP A 229 7.13 30.39 4.19
N ALA A 230 7.46 29.52 5.15
CA ALA A 230 6.54 28.50 5.63
C ALA A 230 5.29 29.18 6.23
N PRO A 231 4.06 28.87 5.75
CA PRO A 231 2.86 29.39 6.37
C PRO A 231 2.78 28.85 7.80
N LYS A 232 2.67 29.77 8.78
CA LYS A 232 2.61 29.39 10.20
C LYS A 232 1.30 28.62 10.46
N PRO A 233 1.35 27.41 11.06
CA PRO A 233 0.14 26.65 11.33
C PRO A 233 -0.76 27.42 12.30
N GLN A 234 -2.07 27.42 12.05
CA GLN A 234 -3.03 28.09 12.93
C GLN A 234 -3.37 27.17 14.10
N LYS A 235 -2.93 27.57 15.30
CA LYS A 235 -3.31 26.93 16.55
C LYS A 235 -4.64 27.50 17.05
N ARG A 236 -5.59 26.61 17.36
CA ARG A 236 -6.88 26.92 17.99
C ARG A 236 -7.07 25.99 19.18
N VAL A 237 -7.59 26.53 20.29
CA VAL A 237 -7.98 25.74 21.46
C VAL A 237 -9.47 25.94 21.66
N GLY A 238 -10.24 24.86 21.62
CA GLY A 238 -11.65 24.85 21.90
C GLY A 238 -12.00 24.07 23.16
N ARG A 239 -13.07 24.48 23.83
CA ARG A 239 -13.64 23.83 25.02
C ARG A 239 -15.16 23.78 24.88
N TYR A 240 -15.81 22.87 25.61
CA TYR A 240 -17.26 22.89 25.73
C TYR A 240 -17.78 24.17 26.42
N THR A 241 -16.98 24.79 27.29
CA THR A 241 -17.28 26.07 27.96
C THR A 241 -17.32 27.27 27.03
N ASP A 242 -16.85 27.14 25.79
CA ASP A 242 -16.88 28.23 24.80
C ASP A 242 -18.27 28.36 24.11
N ASP A 243 -19.18 27.40 24.30
CA ASP A 243 -20.56 27.47 23.84
C ASP A 243 -21.45 28.02 24.97
N GLU A 244 -21.89 29.28 24.84
CA GLU A 244 -22.80 29.98 25.77
C GLU A 244 -24.07 29.17 26.11
N ARG A 245 -24.44 28.20 25.28
CA ARG A 245 -25.62 27.36 25.50
C ARG A 245 -25.38 26.27 26.55
N LEU A 246 -24.12 25.98 26.92
CA LEU A 246 -23.72 24.92 27.85
C LEU A 246 -24.48 25.01 29.18
N ASP A 247 -24.58 26.21 29.75
CA ASP A 247 -25.14 26.42 31.10
C ASP A 247 -26.58 25.91 31.24
N ARG A 248 -27.35 25.90 30.14
CA ARG A 248 -28.72 25.35 30.11
C ARG A 248 -28.79 23.83 30.30
N TYR A 249 -27.67 23.12 30.17
CA TYR A 249 -27.56 21.66 30.24
C TYR A 249 -26.63 21.18 31.37
N LEU A 250 -26.04 22.09 32.14
CA LEU A 250 -25.28 21.73 33.34
C LEU A 250 -26.20 21.20 34.45
N GLY A 251 -25.71 20.24 35.23
CA GLY A 251 -26.49 19.57 36.27
C GLY A 251 -27.59 18.66 35.72
N ASP A 252 -27.51 18.28 34.45
CA ASP A 252 -28.35 17.24 33.85
C ASP A 252 -27.82 15.84 34.29
N ASN A 253 -27.03 15.02 33.60
CA ASN A 253 -26.58 14.93 32.20
C ASN A 253 -25.08 15.34 32.00
N ARG A 254 -24.65 16.50 32.55
CA ARG A 254 -23.25 17.03 32.50
C ARG A 254 -22.83 17.70 33.80
N LEU A 255 -21.54 17.64 34.12
CA LEU A 255 -20.91 18.35 35.23
C LEU A 255 -19.77 19.24 34.73
N LYS A 256 -19.70 20.50 35.18
CA LYS A 256 -18.55 21.38 34.98
C LYS A 256 -17.72 21.37 36.26
N LEU A 257 -16.41 21.15 36.13
CA LEU A 257 -15.44 21.15 37.22
C LEU A 257 -14.76 22.52 37.36
N GLU A 258 -14.04 22.71 38.46
CA GLU A 258 -13.38 23.98 38.80
C GLU A 258 -12.27 24.35 37.81
N ASP A 259 -11.55 23.37 37.26
CA ASP A 259 -10.54 23.57 36.20
C ASP A 259 -11.16 23.88 34.81
N GLY A 260 -12.48 24.02 34.73
CA GLY A 260 -13.22 24.25 33.49
C GLY A 260 -13.49 23.00 32.66
N SER A 261 -13.03 21.81 33.10
CA SER A 261 -13.36 20.55 32.44
C SER A 261 -14.86 20.28 32.47
N VAL A 262 -15.40 19.73 31.39
CA VAL A 262 -16.79 19.27 31.32
C VAL A 262 -16.80 17.74 31.27
N VAL A 263 -17.44 17.15 32.28
CA VAL A 263 -17.68 15.71 32.37
C VAL A 263 -18.96 15.34 31.62
N ARG A 264 -18.83 14.36 30.73
CA ARG A 264 -19.95 13.71 30.03
C ARG A 264 -20.08 12.29 30.57
N PHE A 265 -21.25 11.97 31.13
CA PHE A 265 -21.58 10.65 31.67
C PHE A 265 -22.36 9.75 30.69
N SER A 266 -22.62 10.27 29.48
CA SER A 266 -23.32 9.57 28.40
C SER A 266 -22.99 10.23 27.07
N PRO A 267 -22.91 9.48 25.95
CA PRO A 267 -22.79 10.05 24.61
C PRO A 267 -24.03 10.88 24.21
N TYR A 268 -25.20 10.66 24.81
CA TYR A 268 -26.46 11.30 24.39
C TYR A 268 -26.74 12.64 25.10
N GLY A 269 -27.09 13.67 24.33
CA GLY A 269 -27.59 14.97 24.81
C GLY A 269 -26.73 16.18 24.39
N TYR A 270 -27.07 17.38 24.88
CA TYR A 270 -26.34 18.63 24.57
C TYR A 270 -25.43 19.06 25.75
N PRO A 271 -24.22 19.60 25.49
CA PRO A 271 -23.54 19.57 24.20
C PRO A 271 -23.27 18.13 23.76
N THR A 272 -23.38 17.89 22.46
CA THR A 272 -22.87 16.68 21.83
C THR A 272 -21.34 16.67 21.93
N GLY A 273 -20.66 15.64 21.43
CA GLY A 273 -19.19 15.61 21.44
C GLY A 273 -18.51 16.76 20.68
N MET A 274 -19.25 17.53 19.89
CA MET A 274 -18.78 18.63 19.05
C MET A 274 -18.25 19.83 19.86
N ILE A 275 -17.01 20.24 19.56
CA ILE A 275 -16.35 21.42 20.14
C ILE A 275 -16.22 22.49 19.06
N ARG A 276 -17.20 23.41 19.00
CA ARG A 276 -17.39 24.40 17.91
C ARG A 276 -16.18 25.28 17.63
N THR A 277 -15.41 25.64 18.66
CA THR A 277 -14.24 26.53 18.59
C THR A 277 -12.97 25.82 18.12
N ALA A 278 -12.92 24.48 18.19
CA ALA A 278 -11.88 23.65 17.60
C ALA A 278 -12.23 23.33 16.14
N ASN A 279 -12.20 24.35 15.28
CA ASN A 279 -12.58 24.26 13.87
C ASN A 279 -11.45 24.55 12.87
N THR A 280 -11.42 23.80 11.76
CA THR A 280 -10.41 23.94 10.71
C THR A 280 -10.57 25.24 9.90
N ARG A 281 -9.50 25.64 9.22
CA ARG A 281 -9.40 26.83 8.36
C ARG A 281 -8.49 26.52 7.19
N GLY A 282 -9.08 26.14 6.08
CA GLY A 282 -8.41 25.46 4.98
C GLY A 282 -8.41 23.95 5.15
N GLU A 283 -8.15 23.27 4.05
CA GLU A 283 -7.98 21.83 3.94
C GLU A 283 -6.52 21.45 4.20
N GLY A 284 -6.28 20.29 4.83
CA GLY A 284 -4.95 19.78 5.12
C GLY A 284 -4.88 18.95 6.39
N PHE A 285 -3.65 18.63 6.81
CA PHE A 285 -3.41 17.87 8.04
C PHE A 285 -3.45 18.77 9.26
N TYR A 286 -4.08 18.30 10.33
CA TYR A 286 -4.12 18.98 11.61
C TYR A 286 -3.65 18.05 12.71
N ARG A 287 -2.75 18.53 13.56
CA ARG A 287 -2.43 17.90 14.84
C ARG A 287 -3.55 18.24 15.81
N ILE A 288 -4.17 17.21 16.39
CA ILE A 288 -5.26 17.31 17.35
C ILE A 288 -4.75 16.79 18.69
N LYS A 289 -4.81 17.62 19.73
CA LYS A 289 -4.49 17.24 21.12
C LYS A 289 -5.74 17.36 21.97
N VAL A 290 -6.32 16.23 22.35
CA VAL A 290 -7.45 16.16 23.30
C VAL A 290 -6.87 16.11 24.72
N ARG A 291 -7.25 17.04 25.59
CA ARG A 291 -6.91 17.02 27.02
C ARG A 291 -8.13 16.63 27.85
N GLY A 292 -7.95 15.64 28.73
CA GLY A 292 -9.03 15.09 29.53
C GLY A 292 -8.56 13.99 30.47
N PHE A 293 -9.50 13.34 31.14
CA PHE A 293 -9.25 12.22 32.05
C PHE A 293 -10.52 11.36 32.23
N ALA A 294 -10.36 10.12 32.71
CA ALA A 294 -11.49 9.34 33.20
C ALA A 294 -11.84 9.81 34.62
N TYR A 295 -13.05 10.34 34.80
CA TYR A 295 -13.58 10.86 36.06
C TYR A 295 -14.43 9.80 36.76
N GLN A 296 -14.27 9.65 38.08
CA GLN A 296 -14.98 8.65 38.89
C GLN A 296 -14.90 7.22 38.30
N SER A 297 -13.71 6.83 37.84
CA SER A 297 -13.45 5.52 37.24
C SER A 297 -12.13 4.95 37.74
N GLU A 298 -12.09 3.65 38.02
CA GLU A 298 -10.88 2.91 38.37
C GLU A 298 -10.13 2.42 37.12
N THR A 299 -10.83 2.27 36.00
CA THR A 299 -10.27 1.88 34.70
C THR A 299 -10.22 3.07 33.74
N PRO A 300 -9.39 3.01 32.68
CA PRO A 300 -9.47 3.96 31.59
C PRO A 300 -10.88 4.03 30.97
N ILE A 301 -11.32 5.23 30.56
CA ILE A 301 -12.54 5.41 29.76
C ILE A 301 -12.14 5.65 28.32
N THR A 302 -12.70 4.84 27.43
CA THR A 302 -12.49 4.93 25.99
C THR A 302 -13.45 5.92 25.34
N PHE A 303 -13.01 6.58 24.28
CA PHE A 303 -13.74 7.60 23.54
C PHE A 303 -13.27 7.64 22.09
N SER A 304 -14.15 8.04 21.16
CA SER A 304 -13.76 8.33 19.79
C SER A 304 -13.31 9.79 19.64
N VAL A 305 -12.38 10.03 18.72
CA VAL A 305 -12.11 11.36 18.17
C VAL A 305 -12.43 11.34 16.68
N GLY A 306 -13.27 12.25 16.25
CA GLY A 306 -13.66 12.40 14.85
C GLY A 306 -13.87 13.86 14.46
N ALA A 307 -14.35 14.08 13.24
CA ALA A 307 -14.72 15.39 12.75
C ALA A 307 -16.21 15.45 12.35
N THR A 308 -16.79 16.64 12.49
CA THR A 308 -18.21 16.88 12.23
C THR A 308 -18.40 18.25 11.58
N THR A 309 -19.48 18.40 10.82
CA THR A 309 -19.80 19.65 10.13
C THR A 309 -21.31 19.86 10.01
N PHE A 310 -21.72 21.12 9.82
CA PHE A 310 -23.11 21.49 9.50
C PHE A 310 -23.43 21.39 8.00
N LYS A 311 -22.41 21.17 7.15
CA LYS A 311 -22.61 20.89 5.71
C LYS A 311 -23.41 19.59 5.56
N LYS A 312 -24.51 19.62 4.80
CA LYS A 312 -25.33 18.43 4.49
C LYS A 312 -24.60 17.55 3.47
N GLY A 313 -24.77 16.23 3.58
CA GLY A 313 -24.20 15.26 2.63
C GLY A 313 -22.67 15.11 2.70
N VAL A 314 -22.02 15.72 3.69
CA VAL A 314 -20.58 15.57 3.94
C VAL A 314 -20.37 14.52 5.03
N GLU A 315 -19.35 13.68 4.85
CA GLU A 315 -18.95 12.65 5.80
C GLU A 315 -18.56 13.23 7.17
N LYS A 316 -18.60 12.37 8.19
CA LYS A 316 -18.24 12.70 9.58
C LYS A 316 -17.28 11.62 10.08
N PRO A 317 -16.01 11.68 9.67
CA PRO A 317 -15.05 10.61 9.90
C PRO A 317 -14.75 10.45 11.39
N ILE A 318 -14.52 9.20 11.81
CA ILE A 318 -13.93 8.87 13.11
C ILE A 318 -12.45 8.56 12.84
N PHE A 319 -11.55 9.36 13.40
CA PHE A 319 -10.10 9.20 13.21
C PHE A 319 -9.50 8.11 14.09
N GLY A 320 -10.21 7.70 15.13
CA GLY A 320 -9.83 6.56 15.96
C GLY A 320 -10.46 6.60 17.35
N TYR A 321 -10.15 5.55 18.11
CA TYR A 321 -10.57 5.37 19.48
C TYR A 321 -9.36 5.43 20.41
N PHE A 322 -9.52 6.17 21.50
CA PHE A 322 -8.48 6.51 22.45
C PHE A 322 -9.04 6.36 23.86
N SER A 323 -8.18 6.28 24.87
CA SER A 323 -8.63 6.16 26.25
C SER A 323 -7.87 7.10 27.15
N PHE A 324 -8.58 7.72 28.09
CA PHE A 324 -7.93 8.42 29.18
C PHE A 324 -7.87 7.51 30.41
N PRO A 325 -6.73 7.43 31.12
CA PRO A 325 -6.66 6.77 32.41
C PRO A 325 -7.42 7.58 33.49
N PRO A 326 -7.66 6.98 34.68
CA PRO A 326 -8.22 7.67 35.84
C PRO A 326 -7.50 8.97 36.17
N GLY A 327 -8.26 10.02 36.44
CA GLY A 327 -7.72 11.33 36.81
C GLY A 327 -8.73 12.20 37.56
N ALA A 328 -8.36 13.47 37.76
CA ALA A 328 -9.14 14.43 38.53
C ALA A 328 -8.94 15.85 37.98
N SER A 329 -9.76 16.80 38.46
CA SER A 329 -9.62 18.23 38.14
C SER A 329 -8.16 18.68 38.37
N GLY A 330 -7.56 19.34 37.38
CA GLY A 330 -6.14 19.75 37.39
C GLY A 330 -5.11 18.65 37.07
N LYS A 331 -5.51 17.37 37.00
CA LYS A 331 -4.67 16.22 36.61
C LYS A 331 -5.17 15.63 35.29
N THR A 332 -4.92 16.36 34.20
CA THR A 332 -5.33 15.97 32.83
C THR A 332 -4.24 15.16 32.11
N HIS A 333 -4.67 14.27 31.22
CA HIS A 333 -3.85 13.54 30.27
C HIS A 333 -4.04 14.12 28.87
N VAL A 334 -3.12 13.81 27.95
CA VAL A 334 -3.18 14.28 26.55
C VAL A 334 -3.18 13.08 25.62
N VAL A 335 -4.16 13.04 24.72
CA VAL A 335 -4.18 12.18 23.54
C VAL A 335 -3.85 13.05 22.33
N GLU A 336 -2.89 12.62 21.52
CA GLU A 336 -2.42 13.33 20.33
C GLU A 336 -2.55 12.45 19.10
N LEU A 337 -3.16 13.00 18.06
CA LEU A 337 -3.28 12.37 16.74
C LEU A 337 -3.09 13.42 15.65
N THR A 338 -2.90 12.98 14.41
CA THR A 338 -2.86 13.85 13.23
C THR A 338 -3.81 13.28 12.18
N ALA A 339 -4.67 14.12 11.61
CA ALA A 339 -5.70 13.72 10.65
C ALA A 339 -5.83 14.74 9.52
N PHE A 340 -6.17 14.27 8.32
CA PHE A 340 -6.60 15.15 7.22
C PHE A 340 -8.02 15.65 7.50
N MET A 341 -8.26 16.93 7.24
CA MET A 341 -9.59 17.54 7.35
C MET A 341 -9.74 18.64 6.32
N GLY A 342 -10.92 18.69 5.67
CA GLY A 342 -11.33 19.81 4.84
C GLY A 342 -11.61 21.10 5.64
N ASP A 343 -11.98 22.17 4.92
CA ASP A 343 -12.33 23.44 5.54
C ASP A 343 -13.69 23.42 6.28
N GLY A 344 -13.73 23.97 7.49
CA GLY A 344 -14.94 24.12 8.29
C GLY A 344 -15.43 22.86 9.00
N TYR A 345 -14.57 21.86 9.21
CA TYR A 345 -14.81 20.78 10.15
C TYR A 345 -14.59 21.25 11.59
N MET A 346 -15.30 20.63 12.54
CA MET A 346 -15.12 20.80 13.98
C MET A 346 -14.78 19.44 14.61
N ILE A 347 -13.95 19.40 15.64
CA ILE A 347 -13.66 18.15 16.35
C ILE A 347 -14.89 17.68 17.15
N GLN A 348 -15.15 16.38 17.09
CA GLN A 348 -16.17 15.68 17.87
C GLN A 348 -15.49 14.60 18.73
N VAL A 349 -15.77 14.61 20.03
CA VAL A 349 -15.24 13.64 21.01
C VAL A 349 -16.42 12.94 21.70
N GLU A 350 -16.61 11.64 21.47
CA GLU A 350 -17.74 10.89 22.05
C GLU A 350 -17.25 9.78 23.00
N PRO A 351 -17.77 9.69 24.25
CA PRO A 351 -17.42 8.62 25.16
C PRO A 351 -18.01 7.27 24.72
N TYR A 352 -17.27 6.20 24.97
CA TYR A 352 -17.70 4.82 24.81
C TYR A 352 -17.98 4.16 26.18
N GLY A 353 -18.85 3.15 26.21
CA GLY A 353 -19.08 2.29 27.38
C GLY A 353 -19.78 2.92 28.59
N ILE A 354 -19.92 4.25 28.65
CA ILE A 354 -20.60 4.95 29.74
C ILE A 354 -21.98 5.46 29.33
N SER A 355 -23.03 4.87 29.88
CA SER A 355 -24.40 5.37 29.77
C SER A 355 -25.31 4.77 30.84
N ASP A 356 -25.69 5.58 31.83
CA ASP A 356 -26.70 5.18 32.82
C ASP A 356 -28.12 5.60 32.33
N PRO A 357 -29.09 4.67 32.27
CA PRO A 357 -30.45 4.95 31.78
C PRO A 357 -31.28 5.83 32.74
N ASP A 358 -30.94 5.91 34.02
CA ASP A 358 -31.60 6.70 35.05
C ASP A 358 -31.03 8.13 35.21
N LEU A 359 -29.89 8.42 34.56
CA LEU A 359 -29.22 9.71 34.66
C LEU A 359 -29.85 10.81 33.78
N GLY A 360 -30.28 11.90 34.40
CA GLY A 360 -30.72 13.13 33.75
C GLY A 360 -32.19 13.49 33.97
N ARG A 361 -32.53 14.77 33.75
CA ARG A 361 -33.81 15.41 34.12
C ARG A 361 -35.05 14.83 33.42
N ARG A 362 -34.85 14.12 32.31
CA ARG A 362 -35.90 13.44 31.51
C ARG A 362 -35.99 11.93 31.76
N ARG A 363 -35.25 11.39 32.74
CA ARG A 363 -35.26 9.96 33.10
C ARG A 363 -36.16 9.68 34.31
N PRO A 364 -36.59 8.42 34.52
CA PRO A 364 -37.58 8.08 35.57
C PRO A 364 -37.13 8.45 36.99
N LYS A 365 -35.86 8.17 37.34
CA LYS A 365 -35.32 8.40 38.70
C LYS A 365 -34.61 9.76 38.90
N LYS A 366 -34.42 10.55 37.83
CA LYS A 366 -33.91 11.93 37.84
C LYS A 366 -32.65 12.17 38.70
N ILE A 367 -31.64 11.31 38.59
CA ILE A 367 -30.36 11.55 39.29
C ILE A 367 -29.69 12.80 38.69
N HIS A 368 -29.23 13.72 39.55
CA HIS A 368 -28.47 14.89 39.13
C HIS A 368 -26.99 14.56 38.91
N ALA A 369 -26.38 15.14 37.87
CA ALA A 369 -24.96 14.98 37.53
C ALA A 369 -23.95 15.36 38.65
N ARG A 370 -24.36 16.07 39.70
CA ARG A 370 -23.53 16.37 40.89
C ARG A 370 -23.55 15.26 41.94
N GLU A 371 -24.62 14.47 41.95
CA GLU A 371 -24.86 13.39 42.92
C GLU A 371 -24.47 12.02 42.35
N TYR A 372 -24.50 11.89 41.01
CA TYR A 372 -24.15 10.69 40.27
C TYR A 372 -22.74 10.18 40.61
N LYS A 373 -22.64 8.90 40.99
CA LYS A 373 -21.38 8.26 41.42
C LYS A 373 -20.68 7.41 40.36
N GLY A 374 -21.32 7.18 39.21
CA GLY A 374 -20.72 6.40 38.13
C GLY A 374 -19.65 7.14 37.31
N PRO A 375 -19.01 6.42 36.36
CA PRO A 375 -17.89 6.93 35.57
C PRO A 375 -18.32 7.96 34.52
N GLY A 376 -17.43 8.92 34.23
CA GLY A 376 -17.64 9.98 33.25
C GLY A 376 -16.36 10.37 32.49
N LEU A 377 -16.49 10.77 31.22
CA LEU A 377 -15.39 11.29 30.43
C LEU A 377 -15.24 12.80 30.68
N ALA A 378 -14.16 13.24 31.32
CA ALA A 378 -13.86 14.65 31.51
C ALA A 378 -13.02 15.17 30.35
N ILE A 379 -13.50 16.22 29.66
CA ILE A 379 -12.73 16.93 28.62
C ILE A 379 -12.46 18.35 29.09
N HIS A 380 -11.18 18.70 29.18
CA HIS A 380 -10.70 20.05 29.49
C HIS A 380 -10.65 20.93 28.23
N SER A 381 -10.02 20.42 27.16
CA SER A 381 -9.82 21.20 25.92
C SER A 381 -9.42 20.33 24.76
N VAL A 382 -9.81 20.71 23.54
CA VAL A 382 -9.21 20.21 22.30
C VAL A 382 -8.40 21.32 21.65
N GLU A 383 -7.12 21.07 21.46
CA GLU A 383 -6.21 21.91 20.69
C GLU A 383 -6.08 21.33 19.28
N ILE A 384 -6.29 22.16 18.25
CA ILE A 384 -5.97 21.82 16.87
C ILE A 384 -4.90 22.77 16.33
N GLU A 385 -4.01 22.25 15.51
CA GLU A 385 -2.91 23.01 14.93
C GLU A 385 -2.72 22.59 13.47
N GLY A 386 -2.90 23.53 12.55
CA GLY A 386 -2.68 23.31 11.13
C GLY A 386 -3.25 24.39 10.20
N PRO A 387 -3.29 24.16 8.87
CA PRO A 387 -2.70 23.00 8.20
C PRO A 387 -1.21 22.83 8.51
N LEU A 388 -0.80 21.61 8.80
CA LEU A 388 0.59 21.25 9.05
C LEU A 388 1.33 21.08 7.73
N ILE A 389 2.60 21.46 7.74
CA ILE A 389 3.56 21.17 6.67
C ILE A 389 4.73 20.46 7.34
N SER A 390 5.02 19.24 6.88
CA SER A 390 6.11 18.38 7.37
C SER A 390 7.49 18.98 7.07
N GLU A 391 7.65 19.53 5.87
CA GLU A 391 8.88 20.12 5.37
C GLU A 391 8.54 21.33 4.48
N PHE A 392 9.22 22.46 4.69
CA PHE A 392 9.06 23.65 3.84
C PHE A 392 10.41 24.19 3.32
N PRO A 393 10.54 24.44 2.00
CA PRO A 393 9.67 23.94 0.94
C PRO A 393 9.62 22.40 0.95
N SER A 394 8.56 21.80 0.41
CA SER A 394 8.41 20.34 0.41
C SER A 394 9.55 19.64 -0.34
N THR A 395 9.72 18.34 -0.09
CA THR A 395 10.64 17.47 -0.82
C THR A 395 10.42 17.60 -2.34
N GLY A 396 9.17 17.64 -2.79
CA GLY A 396 8.80 17.81 -4.19
C GLY A 396 9.11 19.19 -4.77
N HIS A 397 8.99 20.27 -3.97
CA HIS A 397 9.45 21.59 -4.40
C HIS A 397 10.97 21.62 -4.55
N LYS A 398 11.72 21.01 -3.62
CA LYS A 398 13.18 20.90 -3.72
C LYS A 398 13.61 20.08 -4.94
N LEU A 399 12.95 18.95 -5.20
CA LEU A 399 13.19 18.10 -6.37
C LEU A 399 13.13 18.89 -7.69
N LEU A 400 12.12 19.77 -7.81
CA LEU A 400 11.87 20.59 -9.00
C LEU A 400 12.63 21.91 -9.04
N PHE A 401 12.95 22.55 -7.91
CA PHE A 401 13.40 23.95 -7.89
C PHE A 401 14.65 24.24 -7.03
N SER A 402 15.38 23.23 -6.53
CA SER A 402 16.55 23.44 -5.65
C SER A 402 17.58 24.45 -6.15
N ASP A 403 17.81 24.47 -7.47
CA ASP A 403 18.88 25.24 -8.11
C ASP A 403 18.34 26.52 -8.79
N LEU A 404 17.03 26.78 -8.68
CA LEU A 404 16.30 27.77 -9.45
C LEU A 404 15.91 28.97 -8.60
N THR A 405 16.22 30.18 -9.06
CA THR A 405 15.91 31.40 -8.31
C THR A 405 14.45 31.79 -8.50
N ARG A 406 13.74 31.95 -7.39
CA ARG A 406 12.34 32.39 -7.38
C ARG A 406 12.24 33.87 -7.04
N VAL A 407 11.51 34.64 -7.85
CA VAL A 407 11.40 36.10 -7.74
C VAL A 407 9.92 36.50 -7.62
N GLU A 408 9.60 37.44 -6.72
CA GLU A 408 8.25 37.99 -6.61
C GLU A 408 7.92 38.79 -7.87
N ILE A 409 6.79 38.50 -8.51
CA ILE A 409 6.22 39.32 -9.56
C ILE A 409 5.62 40.56 -8.87
N PRO A 410 6.20 41.77 -9.07
CA PRO A 410 5.76 42.96 -8.35
C PRO A 410 4.32 43.31 -8.74
N PRO A 411 3.45 43.72 -7.79
CA PRO A 411 2.10 44.14 -8.13
C PRO A 411 2.12 45.41 -8.98
N ARG A 412 1.15 45.52 -9.90
CA ARG A 412 0.99 46.70 -10.77
C ARG A 412 0.94 48.03 -10.00
N ASN A 413 0.42 48.02 -8.77
CA ASN A 413 0.57 49.11 -7.82
C ASN A 413 1.38 48.62 -6.59
N PRO A 414 2.56 49.19 -6.30
CA PRO A 414 3.37 48.82 -5.13
C PRO A 414 2.64 48.91 -3.78
N HIS A 415 1.61 49.75 -3.67
CA HIS A 415 0.79 49.87 -2.44
C HIS A 415 -0.10 48.64 -2.19
N ASP A 416 -0.36 47.80 -3.19
CA ASP A 416 -1.18 46.59 -3.03
C ASP A 416 -0.53 45.59 -2.07
N ARG A 417 0.80 45.59 -1.96
CA ARG A 417 1.56 44.81 -0.95
C ARG A 417 1.07 45.01 0.49
N LYS A 418 0.42 46.15 0.79
CA LYS A 418 -0.11 46.48 2.13
C LYS A 418 -1.58 46.06 2.32
N LYS A 419 -2.24 45.50 1.31
CA LYS A 419 -3.67 45.14 1.35
C LYS A 419 -3.86 43.69 1.79
N LYS A 420 -4.83 43.44 2.68
CA LYS A 420 -5.14 42.08 3.20
C LYS A 420 -5.56 41.06 2.13
N TRP A 421 -5.98 41.51 0.95
CA TRP A 421 -6.37 40.65 -0.18
C TRP A 421 -5.21 40.32 -1.12
N TYR A 422 -4.09 41.04 -1.05
CA TYR A 422 -2.95 40.79 -1.92
C TYR A 422 -2.25 39.49 -1.51
N LYS A 423 -1.97 38.65 -2.51
CA LYS A 423 -1.19 37.42 -2.37
C LYS A 423 0.02 37.58 -3.30
N PRO A 424 1.26 37.56 -2.78
CA PRO A 424 2.45 37.58 -3.61
C PRO A 424 2.39 36.47 -4.66
N GLN A 425 2.69 36.83 -5.91
CA GLN A 425 2.90 35.88 -6.98
C GLN A 425 4.39 35.79 -7.26
N PHE A 426 4.85 34.63 -7.72
CA PHE A 426 6.25 34.35 -7.91
C PHE A 426 6.48 33.69 -9.26
N GLU A 427 7.57 34.07 -9.91
CA GLU A 427 8.09 33.43 -11.12
C GLU A 427 9.44 32.76 -10.83
N ILE A 428 9.76 31.73 -11.61
CA ILE A 428 11.11 31.16 -11.65
C ILE A 428 11.91 31.94 -12.69
N LYS A 429 13.07 32.46 -12.30
CA LYS A 429 14.06 33.01 -13.22
C LYS A 429 15.24 32.04 -13.35
N SER A 430 15.45 31.56 -14.57
CA SER A 430 16.65 30.86 -14.99
C SER A 430 17.47 31.79 -15.88
N THR A 431 18.80 31.62 -15.86
CA THR A 431 19.73 32.31 -16.76
C THR A 431 20.12 31.46 -17.97
N ASP A 432 19.90 30.15 -17.89
CA ASP A 432 20.06 29.17 -18.97
C ASP A 432 18.93 28.14 -18.82
N GLU A 433 17.76 28.48 -19.39
CA GLU A 433 16.55 27.66 -19.26
C GLU A 433 16.75 26.23 -19.74
N LYS A 434 17.62 26.02 -20.74
CA LYS A 434 17.90 24.70 -21.29
C LYS A 434 18.66 23.85 -20.26
N THR A 435 19.80 24.34 -19.80
CA THR A 435 20.63 23.62 -18.82
C THR A 435 19.87 23.38 -17.52
N ASP A 436 19.10 24.35 -17.03
CA ASP A 436 18.35 24.18 -15.79
C ASP A 436 17.15 23.23 -15.95
N THR A 437 16.51 23.19 -17.11
CA THR A 437 15.46 22.20 -17.42
C THR A 437 16.04 20.79 -17.53
N GLU A 438 17.16 20.60 -18.24
CA GLU A 438 17.84 19.30 -18.36
C GLU A 438 18.24 18.74 -16.99
N LYS A 439 18.85 19.57 -16.12
CA LYS A 439 19.19 19.19 -14.74
C LYS A 439 17.95 18.83 -13.92
N THR A 440 16.91 19.65 -14.00
CA THR A 440 15.69 19.52 -13.18
C THR A 440 14.87 18.29 -13.57
N LEU A 441 14.62 18.11 -14.86
CA LEU A 441 13.96 16.91 -15.37
C LEU A 441 14.86 15.68 -15.15
N GLY A 442 16.19 15.81 -15.26
CA GLY A 442 17.12 14.75 -14.90
C GLY A 442 16.96 14.28 -13.44
N ARG A 443 16.91 15.20 -12.46
CA ARG A 443 16.64 14.85 -11.05
C ARG A 443 15.30 14.14 -10.88
N LEU A 444 14.23 14.74 -11.41
CA LEU A 444 12.87 14.20 -11.30
C LEU A 444 12.78 12.80 -11.91
N VAL A 445 13.33 12.61 -13.11
CA VAL A 445 13.25 11.37 -13.87
C VAL A 445 14.06 10.25 -13.20
N ASN A 446 15.25 10.53 -12.66
CA ASN A 446 16.01 9.54 -11.90
C ASN A 446 15.26 9.09 -10.63
N ALA A 447 14.64 10.03 -9.90
CA ALA A 447 13.84 9.71 -8.71
C ALA A 447 12.55 8.95 -9.06
N ALA A 448 11.83 9.38 -10.09
CA ALA A 448 10.59 8.77 -10.57
C ALA A 448 10.80 7.35 -11.11
N PHE A 449 11.86 7.12 -11.90
CA PHE A 449 12.12 5.82 -12.53
C PHE A 449 12.89 4.86 -11.60
N ARG A 450 13.33 5.33 -10.42
CA ARG A 450 13.93 4.52 -9.33
C ARG A 450 15.26 3.86 -9.73
N ARG A 451 15.96 4.44 -10.72
CA ARG A 451 17.22 3.97 -11.30
C ARG A 451 17.99 5.12 -11.98
N PRO A 452 19.25 4.92 -12.38
CA PRO A 452 19.95 5.78 -13.33
C PRO A 452 19.20 5.81 -14.66
N VAL A 453 19.10 7.00 -15.23
CA VAL A 453 18.41 7.26 -16.49
C VAL A 453 19.36 7.88 -17.49
N ASP A 454 19.36 7.36 -18.71
CA ASP A 454 20.17 7.86 -19.81
C ASP A 454 19.66 9.21 -20.33
N ALA A 455 20.57 10.06 -20.80
CA ALA A 455 20.22 11.40 -21.30
C ALA A 455 19.13 11.36 -22.39
N HIS A 456 19.11 10.32 -23.24
CA HIS A 456 18.11 10.18 -24.29
C HIS A 456 16.68 9.91 -23.76
N GLU A 457 16.51 9.39 -22.54
CA GLU A 457 15.19 9.18 -21.92
C GLU A 457 14.64 10.49 -21.34
N ILE A 458 15.49 11.49 -21.09
CA ILE A 458 15.12 12.82 -20.59
C ILE A 458 14.67 13.74 -21.76
N VAL A 459 15.27 13.59 -22.94
CA VAL A 459 15.01 14.41 -24.15
C VAL A 459 13.52 14.58 -24.49
N PRO A 460 12.64 13.55 -24.45
CA PRO A 460 11.22 13.73 -24.75
C PRO A 460 10.52 14.72 -23.82
N TYR A 461 10.89 14.75 -22.54
CA TYR A 461 10.31 15.64 -21.54
C TYR A 461 10.85 17.08 -21.67
N VAL A 462 12.13 17.24 -22.04
CA VAL A 462 12.72 18.55 -22.36
C VAL A 462 12.04 19.14 -23.60
N LYS A 463 11.81 18.36 -24.66
CA LYS A 463 11.07 18.81 -25.85
C LYS A 463 9.63 19.22 -25.54
N LEU A 464 8.97 18.55 -24.59
CA LEU A 464 7.63 18.93 -24.14
C LEU A 464 7.66 20.28 -23.40
N PHE A 465 8.66 20.50 -22.53
CA PHE A 465 8.89 21.81 -21.90
C PHE A 465 9.13 22.91 -22.95
N GLU A 466 10.04 22.69 -23.90
CA GLU A 466 10.36 23.63 -24.99
C GLU A 466 9.11 23.98 -25.82
N ALA A 467 8.24 22.99 -26.09
CA ALA A 467 7.00 23.19 -26.82
C ALA A 467 5.96 24.04 -26.04
N GLU A 468 5.89 23.93 -24.71
CA GLU A 468 5.05 24.83 -23.91
C GLU A 468 5.64 26.25 -23.85
N ARG A 469 6.96 26.38 -23.68
CA ARG A 469 7.65 27.70 -23.73
C ARG A 469 7.42 28.40 -25.06
N ALA A 470 7.43 27.66 -26.18
CA ALA A 470 7.14 28.19 -27.52
C ALA A 470 5.69 28.70 -27.70
N LYS A 471 4.73 28.25 -26.87
CA LYS A 471 3.36 28.80 -26.82
C LYS A 471 3.24 30.06 -25.96
N GLY A 472 4.32 30.45 -25.25
CA GLY A 472 4.34 31.57 -24.31
C GLY A 472 4.04 31.20 -22.85
N GLU A 473 3.91 29.91 -22.51
CA GLU A 473 3.76 29.48 -21.11
C GLU A 473 5.00 29.83 -20.28
N ALA A 474 4.81 30.27 -19.04
CA ALA A 474 5.92 30.58 -18.14
C ALA A 474 6.71 29.32 -17.72
N PHE A 475 7.92 29.51 -17.19
CA PHE A 475 8.84 28.41 -16.83
C PHE A 475 8.20 27.37 -15.90
N GLU A 476 7.56 27.80 -14.80
CA GLU A 476 6.94 26.88 -13.84
C GLU A 476 5.76 26.08 -14.45
N PRO A 477 4.78 26.69 -15.15
CA PRO A 477 3.76 25.96 -15.93
C PRO A 477 4.33 24.97 -16.95
N ALA A 478 5.31 25.38 -17.77
CA ALA A 478 5.93 24.50 -18.76
C ALA A 478 6.62 23.29 -18.10
N LEU A 479 7.34 23.52 -16.99
CA LEU A 479 7.99 22.46 -16.23
C LEU A 479 6.96 21.52 -15.57
N ARG A 480 5.84 22.06 -15.05
CA ARG A 480 4.74 21.26 -14.51
C ARG A 480 4.14 20.32 -15.55
N THR A 481 4.00 20.76 -16.80
CA THR A 481 3.54 19.91 -17.92
C THR A 481 4.53 18.77 -18.19
N ALA A 482 5.83 19.07 -18.28
CA ALA A 482 6.87 18.06 -18.47
C ALA A 482 6.94 17.07 -17.28
N ALA A 483 6.90 17.56 -16.04
CA ALA A 483 6.85 16.73 -14.83
C ALA A 483 5.60 15.85 -14.77
N THR A 484 4.45 16.37 -15.21
CA THR A 484 3.20 15.61 -15.30
C THR A 484 3.32 14.43 -16.28
N ALA A 485 4.02 14.63 -17.40
CA ALA A 485 4.30 13.56 -18.36
C ALA A 485 5.29 12.51 -17.82
N VAL A 486 6.30 12.90 -17.03
CA VAL A 486 7.23 11.95 -16.36
C VAL A 486 6.46 11.03 -15.40
N LEU A 487 5.64 11.62 -14.53
CA LEU A 487 4.90 10.93 -13.46
C LEU A 487 3.66 10.16 -13.97
N SER A 488 3.26 10.40 -15.22
CA SER A 488 2.25 9.58 -15.92
C SER A 488 2.86 8.64 -16.96
N SER A 489 4.19 8.51 -17.01
CA SER A 489 4.87 7.66 -18.00
C SER A 489 4.87 6.18 -17.60
N PRO A 490 4.99 5.24 -18.56
CA PRO A 490 5.13 3.82 -18.25
C PRO A 490 6.33 3.50 -17.33
N HIS A 491 7.41 4.28 -17.41
CA HIS A 491 8.59 4.10 -16.56
C HIS A 491 8.38 4.50 -15.09
N PHE A 492 7.43 5.39 -14.81
CA PHE A 492 7.00 5.67 -13.44
C PHE A 492 5.92 4.68 -13.00
N LEU A 493 4.88 4.50 -13.83
CA LEU A 493 3.68 3.73 -13.49
C LEU A 493 3.93 2.22 -13.35
N PHE A 494 4.94 1.66 -14.01
CA PHE A 494 5.23 0.22 -13.99
C PHE A 494 6.57 -0.13 -13.36
N LEU A 495 6.60 -1.27 -12.66
CA LEU A 495 7.82 -1.89 -12.17
C LEU A 495 8.46 -2.66 -13.32
N ARG A 496 9.71 -2.30 -13.66
CA ARG A 496 10.48 -2.98 -14.71
C ARG A 496 11.24 -4.15 -14.10
N GLU A 497 10.70 -5.35 -14.29
CA GLU A 497 11.27 -6.60 -13.80
C GLU A 497 11.49 -7.56 -14.99
N PRO A 498 12.58 -7.37 -15.77
CA PRO A 498 12.86 -8.19 -16.95
C PRO A 498 13.09 -9.66 -16.58
N ALA A 499 12.94 -10.55 -17.56
CA ALA A 499 13.29 -11.95 -17.43
C ALA A 499 14.79 -12.13 -17.11
N GLY A 500 15.13 -13.19 -16.37
CA GLY A 500 16.47 -13.41 -15.84
C GLY A 500 16.67 -12.80 -14.44
N ALA A 501 17.94 -12.67 -14.06
CA ALA A 501 18.32 -12.09 -12.77
C ALA A 501 18.11 -10.57 -12.79
N LEU A 502 17.25 -10.07 -11.89
CA LEU A 502 17.06 -8.63 -11.68
C LEU A 502 18.37 -7.93 -11.34
N ASP A 503 18.58 -6.74 -11.90
CA ASP A 503 19.61 -5.82 -11.42
C ASP A 503 19.31 -5.29 -10.00
N ASP A 504 20.28 -4.64 -9.37
CA ASP A 504 20.12 -4.20 -7.98
C ASP A 504 19.08 -3.07 -7.81
N TYR A 505 18.69 -2.31 -8.85
CA TYR A 505 17.64 -1.28 -8.79
C TYR A 505 16.23 -1.88 -8.91
N ALA A 506 16.06 -2.85 -9.81
CA ALA A 506 14.84 -3.64 -9.88
C ALA A 506 14.64 -4.45 -8.59
N LEU A 507 15.72 -5.03 -8.03
CA LEU A 507 15.72 -5.70 -6.73
C LEU A 507 15.38 -4.75 -5.57
N ALA A 508 15.91 -3.52 -5.56
CA ALA A 508 15.54 -2.48 -4.60
C ALA A 508 14.04 -2.16 -4.67
N SER A 509 13.53 -1.98 -5.89
CA SER A 509 12.12 -1.69 -6.16
C SER A 509 11.22 -2.82 -5.68
N ARG A 510 11.54 -4.07 -6.02
CA ARG A 510 10.81 -5.26 -5.57
C ARG A 510 10.76 -5.35 -4.04
N LEU A 511 11.91 -5.20 -3.36
CA LEU A 511 11.99 -5.28 -1.91
C LEU A 511 11.18 -4.16 -1.22
N SER A 512 11.24 -2.94 -1.75
CA SER A 512 10.53 -1.80 -1.19
C SER A 512 9.01 -1.91 -1.41
N TYR A 513 8.54 -2.14 -2.63
CA TYR A 513 7.10 -2.29 -2.87
C TYR A 513 6.50 -3.50 -2.15
N PHE A 514 7.29 -4.58 -1.93
CA PHE A 514 6.86 -5.71 -1.10
C PHE A 514 6.68 -5.34 0.38
N LEU A 515 7.64 -4.68 1.02
CA LEU A 515 7.62 -4.46 2.49
C LEU A 515 7.07 -3.11 2.95
N THR A 516 7.09 -2.08 2.10
CA THR A 516 6.74 -0.69 2.47
C THR A 516 5.78 -0.01 1.51
N ARG A 517 5.34 -0.70 0.45
CA ARG A 517 4.33 -0.26 -0.54
C ARG A 517 4.66 1.08 -1.23
N THR A 518 5.95 1.38 -1.37
CA THR A 518 6.44 2.65 -1.92
C THR A 518 7.81 2.47 -2.59
N ALA A 519 8.28 3.52 -3.27
CA ALA A 519 9.57 3.54 -3.93
C ALA A 519 10.74 3.31 -2.95
N PRO A 520 11.88 2.75 -3.42
CA PRO A 520 13.04 2.52 -2.58
C PRO A 520 13.59 3.78 -1.92
N ASP A 521 13.97 3.66 -0.64
CA ASP A 521 14.67 4.74 0.06
C ASP A 521 16.10 4.96 -0.46
N ALA A 522 16.71 6.07 -0.02
CA ALA A 522 18.05 6.45 -0.43
C ALA A 522 19.13 5.41 -0.06
N GLU A 523 18.93 4.61 1.00
CA GLU A 523 19.87 3.56 1.41
C GLU A 523 19.85 2.39 0.42
N LEU A 524 18.66 1.93 0.03
CA LEU A 524 18.49 0.91 -1.00
C LEU A 524 19.05 1.37 -2.36
N LEU A 525 18.73 2.60 -2.79
CA LEU A 525 19.22 3.14 -4.06
C LEU A 525 20.74 3.32 -4.08
N GLU A 526 21.35 3.71 -2.96
CA GLU A 526 22.80 3.85 -2.85
C GLU A 526 23.53 2.50 -2.80
N LEU A 527 22.95 1.49 -2.16
CA LEU A 527 23.44 0.11 -2.23
C LEU A 527 23.33 -0.47 -3.64
N ALA A 528 22.24 -0.17 -4.36
CA ALA A 528 22.05 -0.57 -5.74
C ALA A 528 23.05 0.10 -6.68
N ARG A 529 23.28 1.41 -6.52
CA ARG A 529 24.31 2.18 -7.25
C ARG A 529 25.73 1.63 -7.05
N LYS A 530 26.00 1.05 -5.89
CA LYS A 530 27.27 0.39 -5.56
C LYS A 530 27.37 -1.07 -6.01
N GLY A 531 26.30 -1.66 -6.56
CA GLY A 531 26.22 -3.09 -6.88
C GLY A 531 26.34 -3.98 -5.63
N LYS A 532 25.90 -3.49 -4.47
CA LYS A 532 26.05 -4.13 -3.16
C LYS A 532 24.74 -4.55 -2.52
N LEU A 533 23.58 -4.30 -3.14
CA LEU A 533 22.30 -4.60 -2.51
C LEU A 533 22.12 -6.11 -2.32
N ARG A 534 22.41 -6.91 -3.36
CA ARG A 534 22.24 -8.37 -3.30
C ARG A 534 22.99 -9.03 -2.14
N ALA A 535 24.20 -8.55 -1.85
CA ALA A 535 25.01 -9.01 -0.72
C ALA A 535 24.47 -8.57 0.66
N ASN A 536 23.61 -7.55 0.71
CA ASN A 536 23.04 -6.96 1.92
C ASN A 536 21.52 -7.18 2.05
N LEU A 537 20.93 -8.10 1.26
CA LEU A 537 19.48 -8.30 1.22
C LEU A 537 18.87 -8.63 2.59
N ARG A 538 19.51 -9.51 3.38
CA ARG A 538 19.00 -9.88 4.71
C ARG A 538 18.95 -8.68 5.65
N SER A 539 20.04 -7.92 5.77
CA SER A 539 20.10 -6.75 6.66
C SER A 539 19.13 -5.65 6.22
N GLN A 540 18.95 -5.43 4.93
CA GLN A 540 17.95 -4.50 4.40
C GLN A 540 16.52 -4.98 4.64
N THR A 541 16.24 -6.28 4.50
CA THR A 541 14.94 -6.88 4.86
C THR A 541 14.62 -6.66 6.33
N GLU A 542 15.56 -7.00 7.23
CA GLU A 542 15.41 -6.83 8.69
C GLU A 542 15.28 -5.35 9.12
N ARG A 543 15.86 -4.41 8.35
CA ARG A 543 15.67 -2.96 8.52
C ARG A 543 14.26 -2.53 8.13
N LEU A 544 13.77 -2.96 6.96
CA LEU A 544 12.44 -2.60 6.45
C LEU A 544 11.30 -3.22 7.29
N LEU A 545 11.50 -4.43 7.83
CA LEU A 545 10.58 -5.05 8.80
C LEU A 545 10.47 -4.28 10.14
N LYS A 546 11.40 -3.37 10.42
CA LYS A 546 11.35 -2.45 11.58
C LYS A 546 10.92 -1.03 11.18
N HIS A 547 10.73 -0.77 9.89
CA HIS A 547 10.38 0.54 9.39
C HIS A 547 8.89 0.84 9.58
N LYS A 548 8.54 2.10 9.89
CA LYS A 548 7.15 2.54 10.09
C LYS A 548 6.21 2.16 8.93
N HIS A 549 6.71 2.12 7.70
CA HIS A 549 5.90 1.81 6.52
C HIS A 549 5.55 0.32 6.37
N LEU A 550 6.07 -0.60 7.21
CA LEU A 550 5.61 -1.99 7.25
C LEU A 550 4.09 -2.07 7.50
N GLY A 551 3.50 -1.06 8.17
CA GLY A 551 2.05 -0.99 8.34
C GLY A 551 1.27 -1.04 7.02
N ARG A 552 1.75 -0.37 5.96
CA ARG A 552 1.11 -0.40 4.64
C ARG A 552 1.05 -1.82 4.08
N PHE A 553 2.14 -2.59 4.20
CA PHE A 553 2.15 -4.00 3.81
C PHE A 553 1.16 -4.83 4.65
N VAL A 554 1.14 -4.65 5.98
CA VAL A 554 0.26 -5.41 6.88
C VAL A 554 -1.21 -5.19 6.51
N THR A 555 -1.66 -3.92 6.41
CA THR A 555 -3.02 -3.55 6.01
C THR A 555 -3.37 -4.11 4.63
N ASP A 556 -2.60 -3.77 3.59
CA ASP A 556 -2.85 -4.22 2.21
C ASP A 556 -2.91 -5.76 2.10
N PHE A 557 -2.03 -6.46 2.81
CA PHE A 557 -1.95 -7.91 2.77
C PHE A 557 -3.13 -8.56 3.50
N THR A 558 -3.52 -8.09 4.69
CA THR A 558 -4.68 -8.65 5.41
C THR A 558 -5.99 -8.33 4.67
N GLU A 559 -6.14 -7.12 4.14
CA GLU A 559 -7.31 -6.73 3.36
C GLU A 559 -7.48 -7.50 2.05
N ALA A 560 -6.39 -7.97 1.44
CA ALA A 560 -6.48 -8.84 0.26
C ALA A 560 -6.68 -10.32 0.68
N TRP A 561 -5.81 -10.85 1.53
CA TRP A 561 -5.80 -12.28 1.88
C TRP A 561 -7.07 -12.75 2.61
N LEU A 562 -7.60 -11.92 3.50
CA LEU A 562 -8.77 -12.22 4.34
C LEU A 562 -10.01 -11.41 3.92
N ASN A 563 -9.92 -10.72 2.78
CA ASN A 563 -10.93 -9.82 2.22
C ASN A 563 -11.54 -8.78 3.21
N LEU A 564 -10.75 -8.29 4.18
CA LEU A 564 -11.23 -7.36 5.21
C LEU A 564 -11.81 -6.05 4.66
N ARG A 565 -11.38 -5.66 3.45
CA ARG A 565 -11.91 -4.51 2.70
C ARG A 565 -13.42 -4.59 2.45
N ASP A 566 -13.96 -5.81 2.28
CA ASP A 566 -15.36 -6.05 1.98
C ASP A 566 -16.17 -6.40 3.26
N MET A 567 -15.58 -6.33 4.46
CA MET A 567 -16.26 -6.57 5.75
C MET A 567 -17.52 -5.71 5.94
N ASP A 568 -17.54 -4.52 5.34
CA ASP A 568 -18.66 -3.58 5.38
C ASP A 568 -19.73 -3.82 4.31
N PHE A 569 -19.57 -4.82 3.44
CA PHE A 569 -20.55 -5.14 2.39
C PHE A 569 -21.87 -5.66 2.99
N THR A 570 -21.81 -6.42 4.09
CA THR A 570 -22.98 -6.95 4.80
C THR A 570 -22.96 -6.55 6.27
N ILE A 571 -23.26 -5.29 6.56
CA ILE A 571 -23.37 -4.78 7.94
C ILE A 571 -24.63 -5.38 8.61
N PRO A 572 -24.51 -6.03 9.78
CA PRO A 572 -25.65 -6.49 10.57
C PRO A 572 -26.64 -5.36 10.92
N ASP A 573 -27.93 -5.67 10.92
CA ASP A 573 -28.95 -4.69 11.32
C ASP A 573 -28.77 -4.30 12.79
N ARG A 574 -28.58 -3.00 13.05
CA ARG A 574 -28.28 -2.46 14.40
C ARG A 574 -29.43 -2.57 15.40
N THR A 575 -30.64 -2.88 14.95
CA THR A 575 -31.79 -3.13 15.81
C THR A 575 -31.76 -4.57 16.33
N LEU A 576 -31.29 -5.51 15.49
CA LEU A 576 -31.14 -6.93 15.82
C LEU A 576 -29.82 -7.21 16.55
N TYR A 577 -28.74 -6.54 16.13
CA TYR A 577 -27.37 -6.71 16.64
C TYR A 577 -26.80 -5.37 17.12
N PRO A 578 -27.34 -4.77 18.19
CA PRO A 578 -26.89 -3.48 18.73
C PRO A 578 -25.44 -3.50 19.23
N GLU A 579 -24.88 -4.68 19.51
CA GLU A 579 -23.47 -4.89 19.85
C GLU A 579 -22.52 -4.71 18.66
N PHE A 580 -23.01 -4.80 17.41
CA PHE A 580 -22.27 -4.46 16.19
C PHE A 580 -22.24 -2.94 15.98
N GLU A 581 -21.67 -2.25 16.97
CA GLU A 581 -21.52 -0.80 16.98
C GLU A 581 -20.16 -0.36 16.38
N PRO A 582 -19.99 0.94 16.04
CA PRO A 582 -18.82 1.41 15.29
C PRO A 582 -17.45 1.11 15.92
N TYR A 583 -17.36 0.96 17.24
CA TYR A 583 -16.09 0.67 17.91
C TYR A 583 -15.67 -0.80 17.76
N LEU A 584 -16.62 -1.75 17.84
CA LEU A 584 -16.37 -3.14 17.49
C LEU A 584 -15.90 -3.22 16.04
N ARG A 585 -16.65 -2.62 15.11
CA ARG A 585 -16.33 -2.60 13.68
C ARG A 585 -14.96 -2.01 13.38
N PHE A 586 -14.55 -0.96 14.09
CA PHE A 586 -13.20 -0.38 14.01
C PHE A 586 -12.12 -1.32 14.58
N SER A 587 -12.43 -2.08 15.62
CA SER A 587 -11.46 -2.91 16.34
C SER A 587 -11.22 -4.27 15.67
N MET A 588 -12.21 -4.84 14.99
CA MET A 588 -12.12 -6.16 14.34
C MET A 588 -10.93 -6.29 13.37
N PRO A 589 -10.78 -5.46 12.31
CA PRO A 589 -9.65 -5.57 11.39
C PRO A 589 -8.31 -5.23 12.07
N LEU A 590 -8.31 -4.34 13.06
CA LEU A 590 -7.11 -3.95 13.79
C LEU A 590 -6.56 -5.06 14.70
N GLU A 591 -7.40 -5.99 15.20
CA GLU A 591 -6.90 -7.24 15.81
C GLU A 591 -6.09 -8.03 14.78
N THR A 592 -6.64 -8.22 13.58
CA THR A 592 -6.03 -9.01 12.49
C THR A 592 -4.68 -8.43 12.06
N GLU A 593 -4.62 -7.11 11.85
CA GLU A 593 -3.38 -6.41 11.55
C GLU A 593 -2.36 -6.51 12.70
N ALA A 594 -2.79 -6.27 13.95
CA ALA A 594 -1.92 -6.33 15.11
C ALA A 594 -1.37 -7.76 15.32
N PHE A 595 -2.18 -8.77 15.06
CA PHE A 595 -1.79 -10.18 15.13
C PHE A 595 -0.77 -10.52 14.05
N LEU A 596 -1.03 -10.20 12.77
CA LEU A 596 -0.05 -10.42 11.70
C LEU A 596 1.27 -9.67 11.97
N ARG A 597 1.20 -8.43 12.46
CA ARG A 597 2.38 -7.64 12.84
C ARG A 597 3.18 -8.30 13.96
N GLU A 598 2.53 -8.83 15.00
CA GLU A 598 3.19 -9.57 16.09
C GLU A 598 3.84 -10.86 15.54
N LEU A 599 3.17 -11.61 14.66
CA LEU A 599 3.75 -12.80 14.01
C LEU A 599 5.04 -12.47 13.25
N ILE A 600 5.01 -11.45 12.38
CA ILE A 600 6.15 -11.03 11.57
C ILE A 600 7.28 -10.44 12.43
N THR A 601 6.97 -9.47 13.29
CA THR A 601 8.01 -8.70 14.02
C THR A 601 8.67 -9.47 15.16
N LYS A 602 8.04 -10.53 15.67
CA LYS A 602 8.63 -11.46 16.65
C LYS A 602 9.10 -12.77 16.03
N ASN A 603 8.88 -12.99 14.74
CA ASN A 603 9.20 -14.23 14.04
C ASN A 603 8.58 -15.45 14.74
N HIS A 604 7.28 -15.38 15.03
CA HIS A 604 6.53 -16.51 15.61
C HIS A 604 6.40 -17.66 14.59
N PRO A 605 6.28 -18.92 15.03
CA PRO A 605 6.05 -20.06 14.14
C PRO A 605 4.81 -19.86 13.25
N VAL A 606 4.87 -20.35 12.01
CA VAL A 606 3.73 -20.31 11.07
C VAL A 606 2.49 -21.05 11.60
N ALA A 607 2.68 -22.01 12.51
CA ALA A 607 1.59 -22.70 13.22
C ALA A 607 0.66 -21.74 13.98
N ASN A 608 1.16 -20.59 14.44
CA ASN A 608 0.36 -19.56 15.12
C ASN A 608 -0.75 -18.95 14.24
N ILE A 609 -0.67 -19.10 12.91
CA ILE A 609 -1.76 -18.74 11.98
C ILE A 609 -3.00 -19.57 12.27
N VAL A 610 -2.83 -20.87 12.54
CA VAL A 610 -3.91 -21.84 12.78
C VAL A 610 -4.29 -21.88 14.26
N LYS A 611 -3.29 -21.95 15.16
CA LYS A 611 -3.53 -21.99 16.60
C LYS A 611 -2.46 -21.21 17.36
N SER A 612 -2.89 -20.22 18.13
CA SER A 612 -2.02 -19.42 19.00
C SER A 612 -2.50 -19.48 20.45
N GLU A 613 -1.58 -19.39 21.40
CA GLU A 613 -1.89 -19.26 22.83
C GLU A 613 -2.18 -17.80 23.23
N PHE A 614 -2.15 -16.86 22.27
CA PHE A 614 -2.42 -15.45 22.50
C PHE A 614 -3.30 -14.86 21.39
N ALA A 615 -4.00 -13.77 21.73
CA ALA A 615 -4.69 -12.89 20.80
C ALA A 615 -4.16 -11.44 20.94
N MET A 616 -4.52 -10.57 20.00
CA MET A 616 -4.17 -9.14 20.05
C MET A 616 -5.45 -8.33 20.29
N LEU A 617 -5.65 -7.87 21.52
CA LEU A 617 -6.94 -7.33 21.97
C LEU A 617 -6.80 -5.90 22.52
N ASN A 618 -7.79 -5.08 22.22
CA ASN A 618 -8.15 -3.92 23.03
C ASN A 618 -9.32 -4.27 23.98
N ASP A 619 -9.81 -3.32 24.76
CA ASP A 619 -10.99 -3.50 25.62
C ASP A 619 -12.22 -3.99 24.86
N ARG A 620 -12.52 -3.42 23.69
CA ARG A 620 -13.71 -3.80 22.90
C ARG A 620 -13.67 -5.23 22.37
N MET A 621 -12.55 -5.67 21.83
CA MET A 621 -12.39 -7.06 21.37
C MET A 621 -12.41 -8.04 22.54
N ALA A 622 -11.83 -7.67 23.68
CA ALA A 622 -11.86 -8.49 24.88
C ALA A 622 -13.28 -8.63 25.45
N GLU A 623 -14.07 -7.55 25.49
CA GLU A 623 -15.49 -7.57 25.82
C GLU A 623 -16.28 -8.49 24.87
N HIS A 624 -16.11 -8.33 23.56
CA HIS A 624 -16.77 -9.16 22.54
C HIS A 624 -16.41 -10.66 22.65
N TYR A 625 -15.20 -10.99 23.12
CA TYR A 625 -14.76 -12.36 23.34
C TYR A 625 -14.99 -12.89 24.76
N GLY A 626 -15.52 -12.09 25.69
CA GLY A 626 -15.69 -12.47 27.09
C GLY A 626 -14.38 -12.66 27.85
N ILE A 627 -13.31 -11.98 27.45
CA ILE A 627 -11.98 -12.05 28.06
C ILE A 627 -11.82 -10.89 29.05
N PRO A 628 -11.76 -11.14 30.37
CA PRO A 628 -11.66 -10.08 31.37
C PRO A 628 -10.24 -9.50 31.46
N GLY A 629 -10.11 -8.34 32.11
CA GLY A 629 -8.82 -7.75 32.49
C GLY A 629 -8.12 -6.90 31.42
N VAL A 630 -8.70 -6.76 30.22
CA VAL A 630 -8.20 -5.86 29.16
C VAL A 630 -8.96 -4.54 29.23
N THR A 631 -8.25 -3.42 29.39
CA THR A 631 -8.86 -2.09 29.52
C THR A 631 -8.19 -1.05 28.61
N GLY A 632 -8.98 -0.17 28.02
CA GLY A 632 -8.52 0.85 27.08
C GLY A 632 -8.24 0.34 25.66
N SER A 633 -8.24 1.29 24.73
CA SER A 633 -8.33 1.10 23.28
C SER A 633 -7.10 0.56 22.57
N GLN A 634 -5.94 0.54 23.25
CA GLN A 634 -4.69 0.08 22.66
C GLN A 634 -4.63 -1.45 22.59
N PHE A 635 -4.38 -1.97 21.39
CA PHE A 635 -4.14 -3.39 21.17
C PHE A 635 -2.90 -3.87 21.92
N ARG A 636 -3.02 -5.01 22.60
CA ARG A 636 -1.92 -5.68 23.29
C ARG A 636 -2.01 -7.18 23.14
N LYS A 637 -0.88 -7.85 23.30
CA LYS A 637 -0.81 -9.30 23.41
C LYS A 637 -1.48 -9.75 24.70
N VAL A 638 -2.49 -10.59 24.59
CA VAL A 638 -3.22 -11.17 25.72
C VAL A 638 -3.07 -12.69 25.66
N GLN A 639 -2.53 -13.28 26.73
CA GLN A 639 -2.47 -14.73 26.88
C GLN A 639 -3.89 -15.28 27.00
N LEU A 640 -4.21 -16.28 26.18
CA LEU A 640 -5.50 -16.95 26.21
C LEU A 640 -5.49 -18.08 27.25
N PRO A 641 -6.66 -18.43 27.83
CA PRO A 641 -6.80 -19.65 28.61
C PRO A 641 -6.35 -20.89 27.83
N VAL A 642 -5.78 -21.89 28.51
CA VAL A 642 -5.21 -23.11 27.89
C VAL A 642 -6.22 -23.83 26.97
N ASN A 643 -7.49 -23.85 27.35
CA ASN A 643 -8.58 -24.47 26.58
C ASN A 643 -9.40 -23.45 25.77
N SER A 644 -8.86 -22.26 25.49
CA SER A 644 -9.52 -21.27 24.65
C SER A 644 -9.67 -21.81 23.23
N TRP A 645 -10.85 -21.61 22.65
CA TRP A 645 -11.10 -21.87 21.23
C TRP A 645 -10.59 -20.72 20.33
N ARG A 646 -10.28 -19.54 20.90
CA ARG A 646 -9.63 -18.43 20.21
C ARG A 646 -8.13 -18.68 19.98
N GLY A 647 -7.51 -17.81 19.18
CA GLY A 647 -6.08 -17.77 18.88
C GLY A 647 -5.76 -18.43 17.54
N GLY A 648 -5.24 -17.63 16.59
CA GLY A 648 -5.19 -17.96 15.16
C GLY A 648 -6.27 -17.20 14.38
N PHE A 649 -6.08 -17.03 13.07
CA PHE A 649 -6.92 -16.13 12.24
C PHE A 649 -8.38 -16.58 12.16
N LEU A 650 -8.65 -17.89 11.99
CA LEU A 650 -9.99 -18.49 11.91
C LEU A 650 -10.86 -18.35 13.18
N SER A 651 -10.39 -17.58 14.16
CA SER A 651 -11.08 -17.32 15.42
C SER A 651 -11.22 -15.82 15.73
N GLN A 652 -10.80 -14.95 14.81
CA GLN A 652 -10.97 -13.50 14.90
C GLN A 652 -12.33 -13.12 14.33
N ALA A 653 -12.96 -12.06 14.85
CA ALA A 653 -14.31 -11.68 14.43
C ALA A 653 -14.40 -11.12 12.99
N SER A 654 -13.27 -10.66 12.47
CA SER A 654 -13.06 -10.12 11.11
C SER A 654 -12.88 -11.19 10.02
N VAL A 655 -12.82 -12.48 10.39
CA VAL A 655 -12.48 -13.62 9.52
C VAL A 655 -13.51 -14.74 9.67
#